data_AF-A0A8B7ZHZ3-F1
#
_entry.id   AF-A0A8B7ZHZ3-F1
#
_cell.length_a   1.000
_cell.length_b   1.000
_cell.length_c   1.000
_cell.angle_alpha   90.00
_cell.angle_beta   90.00
_cell.angle_gamma   90.00
#
_symmetry.space_group_name_H-M   'P 1'
#
loop_
_entity.id
_entity.type
_entity.pdbx_description
1 polymer ?
#
loop_
_entity_poly.entity_id
_entity_poly.type
_entity_poly.pdbx_seq_one_letter_code
_entity_poly.pdbx_strand_id
1 'polypeptide(L)'
;MWLSNGDFLNLDVLTTYNTHSIGNVEQCQVVKDWNPDAPFETQYCTLSYLALATTLRVGVCVPSSCSNADLKEVFGVIPALGKSAEFNCIFDYPWKTGAIVTLCLLCGFLLMVVIGTVYHLTCHRQIQASITETKANIEKMEKNLSEEKMTNSVKETQIELKASINGNSDWTGMMHLGKNGQTAHDNDGFIDVEGGLERTENVDPASNAPTYSASDIKGSKKKVIKMGFVDTLLMGFSALHNGAKVLNTEEAAGNLSVLNGIRVISMWWIILGHTFDIIPPYLDDPRYATTELFSSFWFSAVMYFSVSVDTFFFLSGLLLVYNTLKHLKKSNGRMNWALFYLHRFIRITPAYMICIAVFSTLIVHFNEGPGQIELFESSARICRERWWTNLLYINNLYPFPGSLGEQCVGWSWYLANDMQFFVISPVIIYLLYRYSKLGIGLIVALCLGSFGITAYLATYYGVSLGVSPPYNNNTVVVYGNAAADVIYMKPYCRIPPYLVGMVFGYIFYRLNGQPFKMNKWVNVIMWIAAVGAGLAIIYGPFRSDGEPLPQYAAVMYTTLSRAGFAVAVGWVTFSCVVGYGGPVNSFLSWSFWTPLSRINFCAYLLHTNLIYTFYSSAKSQYHFTYLMMASTVISNTVLSYAAAFILAIGVEGPVMGLEKALLGRRVGGKKKLER
;
A
#
# COMPACT_ATOMS: atom_id res chain seq x y z
N MET A 1 4.88 40.00 -27.48
CA MET A 1 4.97 39.12 -26.29
C MET A 1 6.17 39.59 -25.50
N TRP A 2 6.05 39.69 -24.18
CA TRP A 2 7.18 39.99 -23.31
C TRP A 2 7.70 38.67 -22.74
N LEU A 3 9.01 38.48 -22.76
CA LEU A 3 9.68 37.45 -21.97
C LEU A 3 9.47 37.75 -20.48
N SER A 4 9.63 36.74 -19.63
CA SER A 4 9.42 36.88 -18.18
C SER A 4 10.38 37.86 -17.50
N ASN A 5 11.42 38.30 -18.19
CA ASN A 5 12.35 39.35 -17.78
C ASN A 5 11.97 40.75 -18.30
N GLY A 6 10.83 40.91 -18.99
CA GLY A 6 10.40 42.19 -19.55
C GLY A 6 11.05 42.56 -20.89
N ASP A 7 11.66 41.62 -21.62
CA ASP A 7 12.19 41.85 -22.97
C ASP A 7 11.19 41.47 -24.07
N PHE A 8 11.34 42.02 -25.28
CA PHE A 8 10.52 41.62 -26.42
C PHE A 8 10.84 40.18 -26.88
N LEU A 9 9.81 39.36 -27.04
CA LEU A 9 9.94 37.98 -27.51
C LEU A 9 10.46 37.97 -28.96
N ASN A 10 11.72 37.58 -29.14
CA ASN A 10 12.30 37.38 -30.46
C ASN A 10 11.81 36.03 -31.04
N LEU A 11 11.24 36.05 -32.25
CA LEU A 11 10.69 34.86 -32.91
C LEU A 11 11.74 33.76 -33.13
N ASP A 12 13.03 34.11 -33.17
CA ASP A 12 14.13 33.15 -33.31
C ASP A 12 14.33 32.25 -32.08
N VAL A 13 13.75 32.57 -30.93
CA VAL A 13 13.80 31.69 -29.74
C VAL A 13 12.89 30.47 -29.92
N LEU A 14 11.77 30.62 -30.65
CA LEU A 14 10.82 29.54 -30.95
C LEU A 14 11.41 28.46 -31.87
N THR A 15 12.46 28.77 -32.63
CA THR A 15 13.07 27.85 -33.62
C THR A 15 14.22 27.02 -33.04
N THR A 16 14.74 27.36 -31.85
CA THR A 16 15.90 26.68 -31.26
C THR A 16 15.58 25.49 -30.35
N TYR A 17 14.28 25.19 -30.10
CA TYR A 17 13.83 24.17 -29.14
C TYR A 17 14.44 24.32 -27.73
N ASN A 18 15.01 25.48 -27.40
CA ASN A 18 15.61 25.75 -26.11
C ASN A 18 14.54 26.27 -25.16
N THR A 19 14.03 25.39 -24.30
CA THR A 19 12.92 25.61 -23.36
C THR A 19 13.32 26.38 -22.09
N HIS A 20 14.61 26.73 -21.95
CA HIS A 20 15.17 27.36 -20.76
C HIS A 20 14.59 28.76 -20.44
N SER A 21 13.81 29.35 -21.35
CA SER A 21 13.13 30.65 -21.18
C SER A 21 11.62 30.59 -21.35
N ILE A 22 10.99 29.42 -21.14
CA ILE A 22 9.53 29.37 -20.98
C ILE A 22 9.23 30.00 -19.62
N GLY A 23 8.74 31.24 -19.64
CA GLY A 23 8.73 32.16 -18.50
C GLY A 23 8.38 31.52 -17.15
N ASN A 24 9.18 31.84 -16.13
CA ASN A 24 8.93 31.41 -14.77
C ASN A 24 7.61 32.04 -14.27
N VAL A 25 6.72 31.23 -13.69
CA VAL A 25 5.44 31.68 -13.11
C VAL A 25 5.67 32.81 -12.10
N GLU A 26 6.69 32.69 -11.27
CA GLU A 26 7.03 33.70 -10.26
C GLU A 26 7.44 35.02 -10.91
N GLN A 27 8.27 34.97 -11.97
CA GLN A 27 8.66 36.16 -12.72
C GLN A 27 7.45 36.85 -13.37
N CYS A 28 6.48 36.08 -13.85
CA CYS A 28 5.25 36.64 -14.39
C CYS A 28 4.37 37.30 -13.32
N GLN A 29 4.30 36.73 -12.11
CA GLN A 29 3.44 37.24 -11.04
C GLN A 29 4.00 38.50 -10.37
N VAL A 30 5.32 38.70 -10.37
CA VAL A 30 5.98 39.84 -9.69
C VAL A 30 6.27 41.03 -10.60
N VAL A 31 5.72 41.09 -11.83
CA VAL A 31 6.02 42.17 -12.79
C VAL A 31 5.77 43.57 -12.21
N LYS A 32 4.70 43.74 -11.42
CA LYS A 32 4.36 45.00 -10.77
C LYS A 32 5.20 45.29 -9.51
N ASP A 33 5.69 44.24 -8.84
CA ASP A 33 6.62 44.38 -7.71
C ASP A 33 8.00 44.82 -8.19
N TRP A 34 8.40 44.39 -9.39
CA TRP A 34 9.68 44.73 -10.02
C TRP A 34 9.64 46.06 -10.79
N ASN A 35 8.50 46.36 -11.42
CA ASN A 35 8.27 47.61 -12.13
C ASN A 35 6.92 48.23 -11.67
N PRO A 36 6.94 49.11 -10.65
CA PRO A 36 5.74 49.76 -10.14
C PRO A 36 4.99 50.59 -11.20
N ASP A 37 5.69 51.03 -12.25
CA ASP A 37 5.12 51.80 -13.36
C ASP A 37 4.44 50.90 -14.42
N ALA A 38 4.41 49.58 -14.22
CA ALA A 38 3.70 48.66 -15.11
C ALA A 38 2.20 49.01 -15.14
N PRO A 39 1.61 49.27 -16.33
CA PRO A 39 0.24 49.78 -16.44
C PRO A 39 -0.85 48.74 -16.15
N PHE A 40 -0.49 47.48 -15.92
CA PHE A 40 -1.42 46.39 -15.67
C PHE A 40 -0.82 45.36 -14.71
N GLU A 41 -1.69 44.68 -13.97
CA GLU A 41 -1.33 43.45 -13.27
C GLU A 41 -1.26 42.29 -14.25
N THR A 42 -0.44 41.30 -13.95
CA THR A 42 -0.16 40.17 -14.82
C THR A 42 -0.69 38.86 -14.24
N GLN A 43 -1.04 37.94 -15.11
CA GLN A 43 -1.40 36.57 -14.80
C GLN A 43 -0.64 35.62 -15.72
N TYR A 44 -0.34 34.44 -15.20
CA TYR A 44 0.31 33.39 -15.97
C TYR A 44 -0.73 32.49 -16.64
N CYS A 45 -0.55 32.25 -17.93
CA CYS A 45 -1.39 31.36 -18.71
C CYS A 45 -0.55 30.33 -19.46
N THR A 46 -1.08 29.12 -19.59
CA THR A 46 -0.50 28.08 -20.44
C THR A 46 -1.21 28.08 -21.78
N LEU A 47 -0.43 28.15 -22.86
CA LEU A 47 -0.87 28.02 -24.24
C LEU A 47 -0.53 26.61 -24.71
N SER A 48 -1.55 25.83 -25.08
CA SER A 48 -1.39 24.51 -25.68
C SER A 48 -1.80 24.56 -27.15
N TYR A 49 -0.94 24.07 -28.04
CA TYR A 49 -1.28 23.94 -29.46
C TYR A 49 -0.68 22.66 -30.06
N LEU A 50 -1.41 22.07 -31.01
CA LEU A 50 -0.99 20.85 -31.68
C LEU A 50 -0.02 21.19 -32.83
N ALA A 51 1.22 20.69 -32.76
CA ALA A 51 2.24 20.82 -33.79
C ALA A 51 2.85 19.46 -34.13
N LEU A 52 2.88 19.10 -35.41
CA LEU A 52 3.57 17.87 -35.89
C LEU A 52 3.20 16.61 -35.08
N ALA A 53 1.90 16.43 -34.79
CA ALA A 53 1.34 15.33 -33.99
C ALA A 53 1.74 15.29 -32.49
N THR A 54 2.38 16.34 -31.97
CA THR A 54 2.65 16.53 -30.54
C THR A 54 2.01 17.82 -30.02
N THR A 55 1.54 17.84 -28.77
CA THR A 55 0.98 19.07 -28.18
C THR A 55 2.12 19.86 -27.56
N LEU A 56 2.48 20.99 -28.16
CA LEU A 56 3.44 21.93 -27.59
C LEU A 56 2.73 22.83 -26.58
N ARG A 57 3.39 23.06 -25.45
CA ARG A 57 2.89 23.89 -24.36
C ARG A 57 3.88 24.98 -24.02
N VAL A 58 3.37 26.20 -23.94
CA VAL A 58 4.19 27.38 -23.69
C VAL A 58 3.52 28.21 -22.59
N GLY A 59 4.29 28.57 -21.57
CA GLY A 59 3.90 29.58 -20.59
C GLY A 59 3.90 30.98 -21.18
N VAL A 60 2.82 31.72 -21.00
CA VAL A 60 2.63 33.09 -21.49
C VAL A 60 2.20 33.97 -20.33
N CYS A 61 2.90 35.09 -20.15
CA CYS A 61 2.51 36.11 -19.19
C CYS A 61 1.61 37.15 -19.89
N VAL A 62 0.41 37.38 -19.35
CA VAL A 62 -0.60 38.26 -19.96
C VAL A 62 -1.21 39.18 -18.90
N PRO A 63 -1.83 40.32 -19.28
CA PRO A 63 -2.55 41.15 -18.33
C PRO A 63 -3.68 40.37 -17.63
N SER A 64 -3.89 40.62 -16.32
CA SER A 64 -4.94 39.98 -15.51
C SER A 64 -6.36 40.33 -15.98
N SER A 65 -6.51 41.43 -16.72
CA SER A 65 -7.79 41.84 -17.32
C SER A 65 -8.20 41.01 -18.55
N CYS A 66 -7.29 40.21 -19.14
CA CYS A 66 -7.60 39.42 -20.32
C CYS A 66 -8.33 38.12 -19.96
N SER A 67 -9.46 37.85 -20.63
CA SER A 67 -10.14 36.57 -20.57
C SER A 67 -9.55 35.54 -21.55
N ASN A 68 -9.84 34.25 -21.35
CA ASN A 68 -9.45 33.21 -22.31
C ASN A 68 -10.00 33.46 -23.73
N ALA A 69 -11.12 34.17 -23.86
CA ALA A 69 -11.69 34.56 -25.16
C ALA A 69 -10.85 35.65 -25.84
N ASP A 70 -10.43 36.68 -25.08
CA ASP A 70 -9.57 37.76 -25.59
C ASP A 70 -8.22 37.21 -26.06
N LEU A 71 -7.65 36.26 -25.30
CA LEU A 71 -6.39 35.62 -25.68
C LEU A 71 -6.53 34.80 -26.97
N LYS A 72 -7.65 34.07 -27.14
CA LYS A 72 -7.91 33.34 -28.39
C LYS A 72 -8.03 34.29 -29.59
N GLU A 73 -8.61 35.46 -29.41
CA GLU A 73 -8.71 36.47 -30.46
C GLU A 73 -7.36 37.09 -30.79
N VAL A 74 -6.60 37.51 -29.78
CA VAL A 74 -5.27 38.13 -29.93
C VAL A 74 -4.26 37.18 -30.56
N PHE A 75 -4.21 35.93 -30.11
CA PHE A 75 -3.26 34.93 -30.62
C PHE A 75 -3.75 34.19 -31.86
N GLY A 76 -5.05 34.21 -32.15
CA GLY A 76 -5.64 33.62 -33.35
C GLY A 76 -5.20 34.30 -34.66
N VAL A 77 -4.59 35.49 -34.57
CA VAL A 77 -4.01 36.22 -35.71
C VAL A 77 -2.63 35.69 -36.09
N ILE A 78 -1.96 34.91 -35.22
CA ILE A 78 -0.64 34.35 -35.48
C ILE A 78 -0.78 33.11 -36.37
N PRO A 79 -0.29 33.14 -37.63
CA PRO A 79 -0.52 32.05 -38.59
C PRO A 79 0.03 30.69 -38.12
N ALA A 80 1.07 30.70 -37.28
CA ALA A 80 1.71 29.51 -36.73
C ALA A 80 0.96 28.86 -35.56
N LEU A 81 0.09 29.60 -34.85
CA LEU A 81 -0.63 29.11 -33.67
C LEU A 81 -2.06 28.64 -33.97
N GLY A 82 -2.62 29.07 -35.12
CA GLY A 82 -3.88 28.57 -35.66
C GLY A 82 -5.11 28.74 -34.74
N LYS A 83 -6.27 28.28 -35.20
CA LYS A 83 -7.53 28.29 -34.43
C LYS A 83 -7.62 27.20 -33.34
N SER A 84 -6.58 26.39 -33.18
CA SER A 84 -6.53 25.23 -32.27
C SER A 84 -5.75 25.50 -30.97
N ALA A 85 -5.41 26.76 -30.69
CA ALA A 85 -4.76 27.17 -29.46
C ALA A 85 -5.74 27.18 -28.27
N GLU A 86 -5.41 26.44 -27.20
CA GLU A 86 -6.12 26.47 -25.92
C GLU A 86 -5.31 27.25 -24.90
N PHE A 87 -5.95 28.24 -24.27
CA PHE A 87 -5.37 29.04 -23.19
C PHE A 87 -6.00 28.63 -21.86
N ASN A 88 -5.16 28.23 -20.91
CA ASN A 88 -5.53 27.94 -19.54
C ASN A 88 -4.74 28.85 -18.60
N CYS A 89 -5.40 29.89 -18.12
CA CYS A 89 -4.86 30.81 -17.11
C CYS A 89 -5.02 30.24 -15.71
N ILE A 90 -4.05 30.52 -14.83
CA ILE A 90 -4.13 30.14 -13.42
C ILE A 90 -5.21 31.00 -12.76
N PHE A 91 -6.37 30.38 -12.49
CA PHE A 91 -7.43 30.98 -11.68
C PHE A 91 -7.46 30.29 -10.31
N ASP A 92 -7.87 31.02 -9.28
CA ASP A 92 -8.35 30.40 -8.04
C ASP A 92 -9.45 29.39 -8.39
N TYR A 93 -9.16 28.10 -8.27
CA TYR A 93 -10.12 27.07 -8.66
C TYR A 93 -11.31 27.14 -7.70
N PRO A 94 -12.54 27.38 -8.18
CA PRO A 94 -13.68 27.53 -7.29
C PRO A 94 -13.99 26.21 -6.59
N TRP A 95 -14.31 26.29 -5.30
CA TRP A 95 -14.73 25.15 -4.50
C TRP A 95 -16.02 24.54 -5.07
N LYS A 96 -15.89 23.35 -5.67
CA LYS A 96 -17.05 22.59 -6.15
C LYS A 96 -17.73 21.85 -5.00
N THR A 97 -19.03 21.56 -5.15
CA THR A 97 -19.81 20.80 -4.14
C THR A 97 -19.13 19.51 -3.72
N GLY A 98 -18.51 18.78 -4.67
CA GLY A 98 -17.77 17.55 -4.36
C GLY A 98 -16.61 17.77 -3.38
N ALA A 99 -15.83 18.83 -3.56
CA ALA A 99 -14.71 19.17 -2.67
C ALA A 99 -15.20 19.52 -1.26
N ILE A 100 -16.28 20.29 -1.15
CA ILE A 100 -16.91 20.64 0.13
C ILE A 100 -17.40 19.37 0.85
N VAL A 101 -18.09 18.48 0.15
CA VAL A 101 -18.58 17.21 0.72
C VAL A 101 -17.42 16.33 1.18
N THR A 102 -16.36 16.18 0.37
CA THR A 102 -15.18 15.40 0.75
C THR A 102 -14.49 16.00 1.97
N LEU A 103 -14.36 17.32 2.06
CA LEU A 103 -13.80 18.00 3.23
C LEU A 103 -14.65 17.76 4.48
N CYS A 104 -15.97 17.91 4.39
CA CYS A 104 -16.88 17.62 5.51
C CYS A 104 -16.77 16.17 5.99
N LEU A 105 -16.64 15.20 5.07
CA LEU A 105 -16.44 13.79 5.41
C LEU A 105 -15.12 13.58 6.15
N LEU A 106 -14.01 14.15 5.66
CA LEU A 106 -12.71 14.07 6.32
C LEU A 106 -12.73 14.71 7.71
N CYS A 107 -13.35 15.88 7.86
CA CYS A 107 -13.54 16.53 9.15
C CYS A 107 -14.37 15.67 10.12
N GLY A 108 -15.41 14.98 9.63
CA GLY A 108 -16.21 14.05 10.43
C GLY A 108 -15.39 12.84 10.93
N PHE A 109 -14.58 12.24 10.05
CA PHE A 109 -13.65 11.17 10.43
C PHE A 109 -12.63 11.66 11.46
N LEU A 110 -12.03 12.83 11.23
CA LEU A 110 -11.06 13.43 12.14
C LEU A 110 -11.68 13.69 13.52
N LEU A 111 -12.91 14.23 13.57
CA LEU A 111 -13.63 14.45 14.82
C LEU A 111 -13.85 13.13 15.58
N MET A 112 -14.26 12.06 14.89
CA MET A 112 -14.42 10.74 15.52
C MET A 112 -13.10 10.18 16.04
N VAL A 113 -12.00 10.41 15.32
CA VAL A 113 -10.65 10.02 15.77
C VAL A 113 -10.25 10.78 17.02
N VAL A 114 -10.52 12.08 17.09
CA VAL A 114 -10.29 12.91 18.29
C VAL A 114 -11.12 12.38 19.46
N ILE A 115 -12.42 12.14 19.27
CA ILE A 115 -13.31 11.61 20.30
C ILE A 115 -12.83 10.24 20.79
N GLY A 116 -12.50 9.31 19.89
CA GLY A 116 -11.97 7.99 20.24
C GLY A 116 -10.63 8.05 20.97
N THR A 117 -9.78 9.02 20.62
CA THR A 117 -8.48 9.22 21.29
C THR A 117 -8.66 9.79 22.69
N VAL A 118 -9.53 10.79 22.87
CA VAL A 118 -9.89 11.33 24.20
C VAL A 118 -10.49 10.22 25.06
N TYR A 119 -11.40 9.42 24.52
CA TYR A 119 -12.00 8.27 25.22
C TYR A 119 -10.93 7.27 25.71
N HIS A 120 -9.99 6.90 24.83
CA HIS A 120 -8.89 6.02 25.19
C HIS A 120 -8.02 6.61 26.31
N LEU A 121 -7.68 7.91 26.24
CA LEU A 121 -6.91 8.59 27.30
C LEU A 121 -7.67 8.61 28.64
N THR A 122 -8.97 8.88 28.63
CA THR A 122 -9.79 8.85 29.85
C THR A 122 -9.87 7.45 30.45
N CYS A 123 -10.08 6.42 29.63
CA CYS A 123 -10.12 5.03 30.07
C CYS A 123 -8.75 4.61 30.64
N HIS A 124 -7.66 4.95 29.95
CA HIS A 124 -6.30 4.69 30.43
C HIS A 124 -6.03 5.37 31.78
N ARG A 125 -6.44 6.64 31.97
CA ARG A 125 -6.30 7.35 33.24
C ARG A 125 -7.10 6.69 34.37
N GLN A 126 -8.34 6.27 34.10
CA GLN A 126 -9.18 5.57 35.09
C GLN A 126 -8.55 4.24 35.52
N ILE A 127 -8.04 3.46 34.55
CA ILE A 127 -7.36 2.20 34.83
C ILE A 127 -6.09 2.44 35.67
N GLN A 128 -5.26 3.42 35.31
CA GLN A 128 -4.05 3.74 36.08
C GLN A 128 -4.36 4.23 37.51
N ALA A 129 -5.42 5.03 37.69
CA ALA A 129 -5.87 5.43 39.02
C ALA A 129 -6.30 4.22 39.86
N SER A 130 -7.09 3.31 39.30
CA SER A 130 -7.51 2.08 39.98
C SER A 130 -6.34 1.15 40.31
N ILE A 131 -5.36 1.01 39.42
CA ILE A 131 -4.13 0.23 39.68
C ILE A 131 -3.36 0.86 40.84
N THR A 132 -3.23 2.19 40.86
CA THR A 132 -2.51 2.90 41.92
C THR A 132 -3.21 2.74 43.27
N GLU A 133 -4.54 2.84 43.30
CA GLU A 133 -5.34 2.59 44.49
C GLU A 133 -5.22 1.14 44.97
N THR A 134 -5.27 0.17 44.05
CA THR A 134 -5.09 -1.26 44.36
C THR A 134 -3.70 -1.53 44.93
N LYS A 135 -2.65 -0.94 44.34
CA LYS A 135 -1.27 -1.05 44.87
C LYS A 135 -1.16 -0.46 46.27
N ALA A 136 -1.71 0.73 46.51
CA ALA A 136 -1.72 1.35 47.83
C ALA A 136 -2.47 0.50 48.87
N ASN A 137 -3.59 -0.13 48.48
CA ASN A 137 -4.35 -1.03 49.34
C ASN A 137 -3.56 -2.30 49.68
N ILE A 138 -2.83 -2.87 48.72
CA ILE A 138 -2.01 -4.06 48.96
C ILE A 138 -0.79 -3.73 49.84
N GLU A 139 -0.10 -2.61 49.59
CA GLU A 139 0.99 -2.15 50.45
C GLU A 139 0.51 -1.91 51.89
N LYS A 140 -0.70 -1.37 52.06
CA LYS A 140 -1.33 -1.20 53.37
C LYS A 140 -1.66 -2.55 54.03
N MET A 141 -2.13 -3.54 53.28
CA MET A 141 -2.37 -4.91 53.79
C MET A 141 -1.07 -5.60 54.18
N GLU A 142 0.00 -5.50 53.37
CA GLU A 142 1.32 -6.07 53.69
C GLU A 142 1.90 -5.44 54.95
N LYS A 143 1.77 -4.11 55.11
CA LYS A 143 2.21 -3.41 56.32
C LYS A 143 1.43 -3.87 57.54
N ASN A 144 0.10 -3.97 57.45
CA ASN A 144 -0.73 -4.48 58.54
C ASN A 144 -0.38 -5.94 58.90
N LEU A 145 -0.13 -6.81 57.91
CA LEU A 145 0.33 -8.19 58.15
C LEU A 145 1.72 -8.23 58.81
N SER A 146 2.60 -7.28 58.49
CA SER A 146 3.93 -7.18 59.11
C SER A 146 3.88 -6.70 60.56
N GLU A 147 2.95 -5.79 60.89
CA GLU A 147 2.71 -5.31 62.25
C GLU A 147 1.95 -6.35 63.11
N GLU A 148 1.03 -7.11 62.51
CA GLU A 148 0.29 -8.19 63.17
C GLU A 148 1.18 -9.43 63.41
N LYS A 149 2.16 -9.71 62.54
CA LYS A 149 3.23 -10.71 62.78
C LYS A 149 4.16 -10.35 63.95
N MET A 150 4.15 -9.12 64.44
CA MET A 150 4.89 -8.71 65.63
C MET A 150 4.06 -8.80 66.93
N THR A 151 2.76 -9.12 66.85
CA THR A 151 1.87 -9.11 68.03
C THR A 151 1.04 -10.36 68.28
N ASN A 152 1.18 -11.47 67.55
CA ASN A 152 0.84 -12.80 68.07
C ASN A 152 1.50 -13.92 67.26
N SER A 153 2.41 -14.68 67.90
CA SER A 153 2.52 -16.09 67.58
C SER A 153 1.26 -16.79 68.12
N VAL A 154 0.77 -17.80 67.40
CA VAL A 154 -0.41 -18.61 67.73
C VAL A 154 -1.76 -17.98 67.37
N LYS A 155 -2.14 -18.14 66.10
CA LYS A 155 -3.41 -18.78 65.69
C LYS A 155 -3.39 -19.03 64.18
N GLU A 156 -2.63 -20.06 63.79
CA GLU A 156 -3.07 -20.92 62.69
C GLU A 156 -4.52 -21.37 62.99
N THR A 157 -5.37 -21.48 61.96
CA THR A 157 -6.76 -22.01 61.95
C THR A 157 -7.98 -21.07 62.05
N GLN A 158 -7.98 -19.80 61.60
CA GLN A 158 -9.27 -19.10 61.31
C GLN A 158 -9.28 -18.02 60.18
N ILE A 159 -8.61 -18.22 59.05
CA ILE A 159 -8.91 -17.43 57.83
C ILE A 159 -8.98 -18.35 56.59
N GLU A 160 -9.71 -19.45 56.72
CA GLU A 160 -10.55 -19.89 55.61
C GLU A 160 -11.96 -19.36 55.92
N LEU A 161 -12.65 -18.82 54.91
CA LEU A 161 -14.08 -18.50 54.95
C LEU A 161 -14.53 -17.17 55.61
N LYS A 162 -13.99 -16.01 55.20
CA LYS A 162 -14.72 -14.72 55.36
C LYS A 162 -14.33 -13.65 54.33
N ALA A 163 -14.48 -13.99 53.05
CA ALA A 163 -14.67 -13.00 51.98
C ALA A 163 -15.65 -13.55 50.93
N SER A 164 -16.72 -14.18 51.43
CA SER A 164 -17.91 -14.47 50.64
C SER A 164 -19.04 -13.68 51.28
N ILE A 165 -19.59 -12.75 50.49
CA ILE A 165 -20.92 -12.13 50.61
C ILE A 165 -21.00 -10.86 51.49
N ASN A 166 -20.87 -9.70 50.84
CA ASN A 166 -21.85 -8.61 50.77
C ASN A 166 -21.19 -7.40 50.07
N GLY A 167 -21.59 -6.88 48.92
CA GLY A 167 -22.64 -7.13 47.95
C GLY A 167 -22.42 -6.08 46.84
N ASN A 168 -22.56 -6.51 45.58
CA ASN A 168 -22.39 -5.73 44.34
C ASN A 168 -20.98 -5.23 43.94
N SER A 169 -20.72 -5.43 42.64
CA SER A 169 -19.69 -4.85 41.77
C SER A 169 -18.21 -5.21 41.99
N ASP A 170 -17.73 -6.03 41.04
CA ASP A 170 -16.59 -5.75 40.17
C ASP A 170 -15.11 -5.89 40.63
N TRP A 171 -14.36 -6.53 39.73
CA TRP A 171 -12.91 -6.55 39.47
C TRP A 171 -11.92 -6.85 40.61
N THR A 172 -11.37 -8.07 40.59
CA THR A 172 -10.10 -8.40 41.27
C THR A 172 -9.21 -9.24 40.35
N GLY A 173 -8.04 -8.70 39.99
CA GLY A 173 -6.94 -9.50 39.45
C GLY A 173 -5.90 -8.72 38.63
N MET A 174 -5.11 -7.81 39.22
CA MET A 174 -3.84 -7.35 38.65
C MET A 174 -2.86 -6.89 39.73
N MET A 175 -1.99 -7.80 40.20
CA MET A 175 -0.74 -7.41 40.85
C MET A 175 0.35 -8.40 40.44
N HIS A 176 1.15 -8.01 39.45
CA HIS A 176 2.54 -8.40 39.18
C HIS A 176 2.95 -7.82 37.82
N LEU A 177 3.09 -6.49 37.74
CA LEU A 177 3.74 -5.80 36.62
C LEU A 177 4.60 -4.68 37.21
N GLY A 178 5.70 -5.11 37.79
CA GLY A 178 6.80 -4.29 38.24
C GLY A 178 8.04 -5.16 38.16
N LYS A 179 8.77 -5.06 37.05
CA LYS A 179 9.94 -5.87 36.66
C LYS A 179 9.60 -7.26 36.07
N ASN A 180 9.18 -7.29 34.80
CA ASN A 180 9.63 -8.23 33.77
C ASN A 180 8.93 -7.91 32.45
N GLY A 181 9.71 -7.68 31.39
CA GLY A 181 9.24 -7.27 30.07
C GLY A 181 8.61 -8.43 29.29
N GLN A 182 7.32 -8.69 29.52
CA GLN A 182 6.48 -9.43 28.61
C GLN A 182 5.30 -8.54 28.21
N THR A 183 5.43 -7.92 27.06
CA THR A 183 4.38 -7.18 26.36
C THR A 183 3.40 -8.19 25.76
N ALA A 184 2.12 -7.98 26.08
CA ALA A 184 1.03 -8.88 25.77
C ALA A 184 0.78 -8.99 24.25
N HIS A 185 0.65 -10.23 23.78
CA HIS A 185 0.29 -10.55 22.39
C HIS A 185 -1.16 -10.17 22.08
N ASP A 186 -1.32 -9.14 21.25
CA ASP A 186 -2.62 -8.65 20.79
C ASP A 186 -3.13 -9.47 19.57
N ASN A 187 -3.56 -10.70 19.84
CA ASN A 187 -4.44 -11.46 18.94
C ASN A 187 -5.89 -11.27 19.39
N ASP A 188 -6.73 -10.75 18.49
CA ASP A 188 -8.18 -10.77 18.61
C ASP A 188 -8.81 -10.15 19.88
N GLY A 189 -8.70 -8.83 20.02
CA GLY A 189 -9.78 -8.04 20.63
C GLY A 189 -10.09 -8.34 22.10
N PHE A 190 -9.09 -8.73 22.87
CA PHE A 190 -9.14 -8.77 24.32
C PHE A 190 -7.87 -8.12 24.85
N ILE A 191 -8.02 -7.21 25.82
CA ILE A 191 -6.89 -6.80 26.66
C ILE A 191 -6.59 -8.03 27.52
N ASP A 192 -5.71 -8.90 27.04
CA ASP A 192 -5.14 -9.98 27.84
C ASP A 192 -4.10 -9.34 28.77
N VAL A 193 -4.42 -9.33 30.06
CA VAL A 193 -3.42 -9.08 31.09
C VAL A 193 -2.93 -10.43 31.57
N GLU A 194 -1.70 -10.78 31.23
CA GLU A 194 -1.02 -11.91 31.85
C GLU A 194 0.43 -11.56 32.13
N GLY A 195 0.84 -11.73 33.39
CA GLY A 195 2.24 -11.90 33.77
C GLY A 195 2.52 -13.40 33.83
N GLY A 196 3.51 -13.88 33.06
CA GLY A 196 3.95 -15.26 33.07
C GLY A 196 5.12 -15.49 34.03
N LEU A 197 4.98 -16.50 34.91
CA LEU A 197 6.10 -17.18 35.56
C LEU A 197 6.54 -18.33 34.64
N GLU A 198 7.71 -18.21 34.02
CA GLU A 198 8.37 -19.33 33.34
C GLU A 198 9.03 -20.27 34.36
N ARG A 199 8.85 -21.56 34.10
CA ARG A 199 9.41 -22.70 34.82
C ARG A 199 10.83 -22.96 34.29
N THR A 200 11.86 -22.55 35.02
CA THR A 200 13.23 -22.99 34.74
C THR A 200 13.40 -24.44 35.19
N GLU A 201 13.51 -25.37 34.23
CA GLU A 201 14.08 -26.69 34.49
C GLU A 201 15.60 -26.56 34.63
N ASN A 202 16.09 -26.53 35.86
CA ASN A 202 17.44 -26.97 36.19
C ASN A 202 17.32 -27.89 37.41
N VAL A 203 17.51 -29.18 37.17
CA VAL A 203 17.58 -30.22 38.19
C VAL A 203 19.05 -30.38 38.56
N ASP A 204 19.43 -29.91 39.75
CA ASP A 204 20.60 -30.41 40.48
C ASP A 204 20.11 -31.34 41.61
N PRO A 205 20.71 -32.53 41.81
CA PRO A 205 20.19 -33.53 42.74
C PRO A 205 20.91 -33.46 44.08
N ALA A 206 20.42 -32.67 45.04
CA ALA A 206 20.65 -32.89 46.47
C ALA A 206 19.92 -31.83 47.34
N SER A 207 18.80 -32.20 47.96
CA SER A 207 18.54 -31.92 49.38
C SER A 207 17.15 -32.43 49.78
N ASN A 208 17.10 -33.11 50.92
CA ASN A 208 15.90 -33.71 51.50
C ASN A 208 15.05 -32.65 52.21
N ALA A 209 13.83 -32.40 51.76
CA ALA A 209 12.74 -31.79 52.55
C ALA A 209 11.36 -32.14 51.95
N PRO A 210 10.28 -32.19 52.76
CA PRO A 210 9.08 -32.96 52.45
C PRO A 210 8.20 -32.34 51.35
N THR A 211 7.66 -33.21 50.51
CA THR A 211 6.68 -32.97 49.44
C THR A 211 5.33 -32.55 50.00
N TYR A 212 4.88 -31.33 49.70
CA TYR A 212 3.45 -30.97 49.75
C TYR A 212 2.88 -31.05 48.33
N SER A 213 1.85 -31.87 48.14
CA SER A 213 1.14 -32.06 46.88
C SER A 213 0.34 -30.82 46.50
N ALA A 214 0.64 -30.22 45.36
CA ALA A 214 -0.11 -29.12 44.77
C ALA A 214 -1.42 -29.60 44.09
N SER A 215 -2.32 -30.23 44.85
CA SER A 215 -3.62 -30.71 44.34
C SER A 215 -4.81 -29.80 44.65
N ASP A 216 -4.66 -28.67 45.35
CA ASP A 216 -5.81 -27.86 45.81
C ASP A 216 -5.82 -26.38 45.38
N ILE A 217 -5.24 -26.02 44.24
CA ILE A 217 -5.48 -24.70 43.62
C ILE A 217 -6.56 -24.84 42.55
N LYS A 218 -7.83 -24.76 42.98
CA LYS A 218 -8.97 -24.59 42.06
C LYS A 218 -8.79 -23.29 41.26
N GLY A 219 -8.62 -23.46 39.96
CA GLY A 219 -8.34 -22.39 39.01
C GLY A 219 -9.30 -21.21 39.08
N SER A 220 -8.74 -20.02 39.28
CA SER A 220 -9.42 -18.75 39.03
C SER A 220 -9.72 -18.64 37.52
N LYS A 221 -11.00 -18.67 37.16
CA LYS A 221 -11.44 -18.45 35.77
C LYS A 221 -11.15 -16.99 35.39
N LYS A 222 -10.26 -16.78 34.41
CA LYS A 222 -10.05 -15.50 33.70
C LYS A 222 -11.39 -14.85 33.38
N LYS A 223 -11.70 -13.71 34.00
CA LYS A 223 -12.90 -12.93 33.73
C LYS A 223 -12.51 -11.78 32.81
N VAL A 224 -12.80 -11.95 31.52
CA VAL A 224 -12.49 -10.95 30.49
C VAL A 224 -13.56 -9.86 30.51
N ILE A 225 -13.17 -8.59 30.65
CA ILE A 225 -14.11 -7.45 30.53
C ILE A 225 -14.59 -7.41 29.08
N LYS A 226 -15.87 -7.70 28.84
CA LYS A 226 -16.46 -7.50 27.51
C LYS A 226 -16.73 -6.02 27.33
N MET A 227 -15.89 -5.35 26.53
CA MET A 227 -16.16 -4.01 26.03
C MET A 227 -17.53 -3.98 25.34
N GLY A 228 -18.31 -2.92 25.59
CA GLY A 228 -19.55 -2.66 24.90
C GLY A 228 -19.32 -2.36 23.41
N PHE A 229 -20.41 -2.31 22.64
CA PHE A 229 -20.34 -1.93 21.22
C PHE A 229 -19.71 -0.54 21.04
N VAL A 230 -20.15 0.43 21.87
CA VAL A 230 -19.66 1.81 21.83
C VAL A 230 -18.18 1.86 22.22
N ASP A 231 -17.77 1.15 23.26
CA ASP A 231 -16.36 1.12 23.69
C ASP A 231 -15.45 0.53 22.60
N THR A 232 -15.88 -0.56 21.96
CA THR A 232 -15.16 -1.19 20.86
C THR A 232 -15.03 -0.25 19.66
N LEU A 233 -16.12 0.48 19.36
CA LEU A 233 -16.14 1.46 18.30
C LEU A 233 -15.18 2.62 18.60
N LEU A 234 -15.28 3.24 19.78
CA LEU A 234 -14.45 4.38 20.17
C LEU A 234 -12.97 4.02 20.25
N MET A 235 -12.62 2.84 20.76
CA MET A 235 -11.24 2.33 20.72
C MET A 235 -10.75 2.09 19.29
N GLY A 236 -11.63 1.63 18.40
CA GLY A 236 -11.34 1.51 16.97
C GLY A 236 -10.96 2.83 16.32
N PHE A 237 -11.57 3.95 16.75
CA PHE A 237 -11.25 5.30 16.26
C PHE A 237 -10.05 5.95 16.97
N SER A 238 -9.48 5.34 18.02
CA SER A 238 -8.37 5.94 18.76
C SER A 238 -7.07 5.95 17.94
N ALA A 239 -6.52 7.14 17.68
CA ALA A 239 -5.25 7.30 16.99
C ALA A 239 -4.08 6.70 17.79
N LEU A 240 -4.11 6.79 19.13
CA LEU A 240 -3.08 6.20 19.99
C LEU A 240 -3.10 4.67 19.91
N HIS A 241 -4.30 4.07 19.93
CA HIS A 241 -4.43 2.61 19.83
C HIS A 241 -3.96 2.11 18.46
N ASN A 242 -4.45 2.74 17.38
CA ASN A 242 -4.07 2.37 16.02
C ASN A 242 -2.59 2.67 15.74
N GLY A 243 -2.05 3.79 16.22
CA GLY A 243 -0.64 4.16 16.08
C GLY A 243 0.29 3.19 16.81
N ALA A 244 -0.01 2.83 18.05
CA ALA A 244 0.73 1.81 18.79
C ALA A 244 0.70 0.46 18.06
N LYS A 245 -0.47 0.07 17.53
CA LYS A 245 -0.61 -1.14 16.74
C LYS A 245 0.16 -1.09 15.42
N VAL A 246 0.27 0.05 14.76
CA VAL A 246 1.08 0.17 13.54
C VAL A 246 2.57 0.07 13.87
N LEU A 247 3.02 0.75 14.93
CA LEU A 247 4.43 0.85 15.31
C LEU A 247 4.96 -0.38 16.07
N ASN A 248 4.11 -1.29 16.52
CA ASN A 248 4.55 -2.48 17.25
C ASN A 248 5.43 -3.39 16.36
N THR A 249 6.67 -3.63 16.77
CA THR A 249 7.64 -4.47 16.05
C THR A 249 7.56 -5.95 16.40
N GLU A 250 6.73 -6.33 17.37
CA GLU A 250 6.55 -7.73 17.75
C GLU A 250 5.79 -8.49 16.66
N GLU A 251 6.29 -9.68 16.36
CA GLU A 251 5.66 -10.60 15.42
C GLU A 251 5.09 -11.80 16.16
N ALA A 252 3.83 -12.14 15.86
CA ALA A 252 3.21 -13.34 16.38
C ALA A 252 3.96 -14.59 15.90
N ALA A 253 4.16 -15.56 16.80
CA ALA A 253 4.81 -16.82 16.50
C ALA A 253 4.13 -17.51 15.29
N GLY A 254 4.93 -17.85 14.28
CA GLY A 254 4.45 -18.51 13.05
C GLY A 254 4.05 -17.56 11.92
N ASN A 255 4.23 -16.25 12.06
CA ASN A 255 4.18 -15.32 10.94
C ASN A 255 5.43 -15.46 10.04
N LEU A 256 5.23 -15.26 8.74
CA LEU A 256 6.29 -15.29 7.75
C LEU A 256 6.97 -13.91 7.70
N SER A 257 7.83 -13.63 8.68
CA SER A 257 8.55 -12.35 8.88
C SER A 257 9.23 -11.82 7.61
N VAL A 258 9.84 -12.72 6.83
CA VAL A 258 10.51 -12.43 5.56
C VAL A 258 9.61 -11.67 4.56
N LEU A 259 8.29 -11.89 4.63
CA LEU A 259 7.35 -11.24 3.72
C LEU A 259 7.24 -9.73 4.01
N ASN A 260 7.58 -9.27 5.21
CA ASN A 260 7.57 -7.85 5.54
C ASN A 260 8.63 -7.09 4.75
N GLY A 261 9.88 -7.57 4.75
CA GLY A 261 10.95 -6.97 3.95
C GLY A 261 10.66 -7.01 2.46
N ILE A 262 10.17 -8.16 1.95
CA ILE A 262 9.82 -8.31 0.53
C ILE A 262 8.77 -7.27 0.11
N ARG A 263 7.70 -7.08 0.89
CA ARG A 263 6.65 -6.09 0.56
C ARG A 263 7.18 -4.67 0.50
N VAL A 264 7.94 -4.26 1.51
CA VAL A 264 8.41 -2.87 1.63
C VAL A 264 9.40 -2.54 0.52
N ILE A 265 10.35 -3.44 0.24
CA ILE A 265 11.34 -3.26 -0.84
C ILE A 265 10.64 -3.22 -2.20
N SER A 266 9.68 -4.11 -2.46
CA SER A 266 8.88 -4.06 -3.69
C SER A 266 8.12 -2.73 -3.81
N MET A 267 7.56 -2.20 -2.71
CA MET A 267 6.88 -0.91 -2.73
C MET A 267 7.83 0.26 -3.00
N TRP A 268 9.01 0.27 -2.39
CA TRP A 268 10.03 1.28 -2.67
C TRP A 268 10.48 1.24 -4.13
N TRP A 269 10.57 0.04 -4.72
CA TRP A 269 10.85 -0.12 -6.14
C TRP A 269 9.72 0.42 -7.03
N ILE A 270 8.45 0.24 -6.64
CA ILE A 270 7.30 0.88 -7.32
C ILE A 270 7.40 2.41 -7.27
N ILE A 271 7.70 2.98 -6.09
CA ILE A 271 7.83 4.44 -5.92
C ILE A 271 8.98 4.97 -6.79
N LEU A 272 10.12 4.28 -6.79
CA LEU A 272 11.27 4.59 -7.63
C LEU A 272 10.86 4.60 -9.11
N GLY A 273 10.23 3.53 -9.58
CA GLY A 273 9.75 3.42 -10.97
C GLY A 273 8.80 4.53 -11.37
N HIS A 274 7.74 4.77 -10.59
CA HIS A 274 6.78 5.83 -10.88
C HIS A 274 7.37 7.24 -10.76
N THR A 275 8.39 7.45 -9.91
CA THR A 275 9.10 8.73 -9.83
C THR A 275 9.76 9.06 -11.17
N PHE A 276 10.35 8.07 -11.84
CA PHE A 276 11.02 8.24 -13.13
C PHE A 276 10.09 8.12 -14.35
N ASP A 277 8.98 7.38 -14.23
CA ASP A 277 7.94 7.27 -15.25
C ASP A 277 7.15 8.58 -15.40
N ILE A 278 6.94 9.31 -14.29
CA ILE A 278 6.10 10.53 -14.25
C ILE A 278 6.90 11.82 -14.50
N ILE A 279 8.19 11.88 -14.15
CA ILE A 279 8.98 13.10 -14.27
C ILE A 279 9.23 13.63 -15.70
N PRO A 280 9.29 12.83 -16.80
CA PRO A 280 9.77 13.33 -18.09
C PRO A 280 9.09 14.61 -18.62
N PRO A 281 7.76 14.78 -18.53
CA PRO A 281 7.09 16.02 -18.95
C PRO A 281 7.51 17.27 -18.16
N TYR A 282 8.14 17.09 -16.99
CA TYR A 282 8.57 18.16 -16.09
C TYR A 282 10.08 18.43 -16.16
N LEU A 283 10.82 17.68 -16.98
CA LEU A 283 12.24 17.93 -17.22
C LEU A 283 12.46 19.08 -18.20
N ASP A 284 13.58 19.77 -18.05
CA ASP A 284 14.03 20.79 -19.00
C ASP A 284 14.47 20.19 -20.34
N ASP A 285 15.15 19.03 -20.33
CA ASP A 285 15.44 18.20 -21.51
C ASP A 285 14.81 16.80 -21.38
N PRO A 286 13.54 16.62 -21.79
CA PRO A 286 12.89 15.30 -21.75
C PRO A 286 13.54 14.27 -22.68
N ARG A 287 14.29 14.71 -23.71
CA ARG A 287 14.93 13.79 -24.65
C ARG A 287 16.04 13.00 -23.96
N TYR A 288 16.85 13.67 -23.14
CA TYR A 288 17.89 13.03 -22.34
C TYR A 288 17.36 11.82 -21.54
N ALA A 289 16.18 11.96 -20.92
CA ALA A 289 15.54 10.87 -20.20
C ALA A 289 15.24 9.67 -21.13
N THR A 290 14.62 9.94 -22.28
CA THR A 290 14.19 8.89 -23.21
C THR A 290 15.30 8.24 -24.03
N THR A 291 16.35 8.97 -24.41
CA THR A 291 17.41 8.47 -25.31
C THR A 291 18.64 7.98 -24.57
N GLU A 292 19.07 8.68 -23.51
CA GLU A 292 20.30 8.37 -22.79
C GLU A 292 20.02 7.57 -21.52
N LEU A 293 19.10 8.06 -20.67
CA LEU A 293 18.87 7.50 -19.35
C LEU A 293 18.15 6.15 -19.42
N PHE A 294 16.99 6.11 -20.09
CA PHE A 294 16.15 4.90 -20.15
C PHE A 294 16.84 3.75 -20.89
N SER A 295 17.68 4.08 -21.86
CA SER A 295 18.51 3.14 -22.63
C SER A 295 19.77 2.68 -21.89
N SER A 296 20.00 3.09 -20.64
CA SER A 296 21.24 2.75 -19.91
C SER A 296 21.11 1.46 -19.09
N PHE A 297 22.24 0.74 -18.94
CA PHE A 297 22.25 -0.62 -18.37
C PHE A 297 21.70 -0.63 -16.95
N TRP A 298 22.26 0.22 -16.10
CA TRP A 298 21.86 0.32 -14.70
C TRP A 298 20.42 0.79 -14.54
N PHE A 299 19.91 1.58 -15.48
CA PHE A 299 18.57 2.12 -15.42
C PHE A 299 17.49 1.14 -15.92
N SER A 300 17.87 0.04 -16.57
CA SER A 300 16.94 -1.08 -16.85
C SER A 300 16.27 -1.58 -15.57
N ALA A 301 16.98 -1.62 -14.44
CA ALA A 301 16.40 -1.97 -13.14
C ALA A 301 15.28 -1.02 -12.70
N VAL A 302 15.34 0.25 -13.09
CA VAL A 302 14.30 1.25 -12.83
C VAL A 302 13.14 1.07 -13.80
N MET A 303 13.40 0.96 -15.10
CA MET A 303 12.35 0.86 -16.13
C MET A 303 11.53 -0.42 -16.04
N TYR A 304 12.14 -1.54 -15.64
CA TYR A 304 11.44 -2.81 -15.46
C TYR A 304 10.80 -2.97 -14.08
N PHE A 305 10.58 -1.88 -13.33
CA PHE A 305 9.95 -1.93 -12.00
C PHE A 305 8.59 -2.64 -11.98
N SER A 306 7.88 -2.75 -13.11
CA SER A 306 6.56 -3.39 -13.17
C SER A 306 6.54 -4.85 -12.68
N VAL A 307 7.68 -5.54 -12.62
CA VAL A 307 7.79 -6.89 -12.03
C VAL A 307 7.65 -6.88 -10.50
N SER A 308 7.91 -5.76 -9.84
CA SER A 308 7.65 -5.60 -8.40
C SER A 308 6.17 -5.77 -8.04
N VAL A 309 5.25 -5.43 -8.95
CA VAL A 309 3.82 -5.67 -8.79
C VAL A 309 3.51 -7.17 -8.80
N ASP A 310 4.27 -7.96 -9.56
CA ASP A 310 4.13 -9.42 -9.61
C ASP A 310 4.53 -10.07 -8.27
N THR A 311 5.44 -9.45 -7.50
CA THR A 311 5.68 -9.82 -6.09
C THR A 311 4.42 -9.70 -5.25
N PHE A 312 3.65 -8.62 -5.39
CA PHE A 312 2.42 -8.45 -4.62
C PHE A 312 1.33 -9.46 -5.01
N PHE A 313 1.21 -9.81 -6.30
CA PHE A 313 0.34 -10.91 -6.73
C PHE A 313 0.77 -12.25 -6.13
N PHE A 314 2.07 -12.56 -6.19
CA PHE A 314 2.64 -13.76 -5.56
C PHE A 314 2.31 -13.83 -4.05
N LEU A 315 2.56 -12.75 -3.31
CA LEU A 315 2.28 -12.68 -1.88
C LEU A 315 0.79 -12.85 -1.56
N SER A 316 -0.07 -12.25 -2.38
CA SER A 316 -1.52 -12.34 -2.21
C SER A 316 -2.03 -13.77 -2.40
N GLY A 317 -1.58 -14.48 -3.44
CA GLY A 317 -1.90 -15.89 -3.64
C GLY A 317 -1.36 -16.81 -2.54
N LEU A 318 -0.11 -16.58 -2.11
CA LEU A 318 0.56 -17.36 -1.06
C LEU A 318 -0.18 -17.27 0.27
N LEU A 319 -0.40 -16.05 0.76
CA LEU A 319 -1.04 -15.81 2.05
C LEU A 319 -2.48 -16.29 2.05
N LEU A 320 -3.18 -16.09 0.93
CA LEU A 320 -4.56 -16.52 0.81
C LEU A 320 -4.69 -18.03 0.97
N VAL A 321 -3.93 -18.82 0.21
CA VAL A 321 -3.97 -20.28 0.28
C VAL A 321 -3.48 -20.76 1.65
N TYR A 322 -2.36 -20.25 2.14
CA TYR A 322 -1.77 -20.65 3.42
C TYR A 322 -2.75 -20.46 4.58
N ASN A 323 -3.34 -19.28 4.72
CA ASN A 323 -4.23 -18.95 5.82
C ASN A 323 -5.59 -19.66 5.69
N THR A 324 -6.15 -19.70 4.47
CA THR A 324 -7.48 -20.30 4.24
C THR A 324 -7.45 -21.81 4.44
N LEU A 325 -6.40 -22.51 3.98
CA LEU A 325 -6.26 -23.95 4.21
C LEU A 325 -6.02 -24.29 5.68
N LYS A 326 -5.23 -23.48 6.41
CA LYS A 326 -5.10 -23.61 7.87
C LYS A 326 -6.45 -23.46 8.56
N HIS A 327 -7.25 -22.47 8.18
CA HIS A 327 -8.58 -22.26 8.73
C HIS A 327 -9.49 -23.45 8.42
N LEU A 328 -9.57 -23.89 7.15
CA LEU A 328 -10.38 -25.03 6.72
C LEU A 328 -10.00 -26.32 7.47
N LYS A 329 -8.70 -26.56 7.70
CA LYS A 329 -8.24 -27.69 8.52
C LYS A 329 -8.76 -27.61 9.95
N LYS A 330 -8.73 -26.42 10.56
CA LYS A 330 -9.23 -26.19 11.93
C LYS A 330 -10.75 -26.24 12.03
N SER A 331 -11.47 -25.83 10.99
CA SER A 331 -12.94 -25.79 10.92
C SER A 331 -13.57 -27.04 10.29
N ASN A 332 -12.77 -28.09 10.05
CA ASN A 332 -13.19 -29.33 9.40
C ASN A 332 -13.90 -29.12 8.05
N GLY A 333 -13.35 -28.22 7.22
CA GLY A 333 -13.84 -27.87 5.89
C GLY A 333 -14.99 -26.86 5.86
N ARG A 334 -15.44 -26.33 7.01
CA ARG A 334 -16.52 -25.34 7.06
C ARG A 334 -15.98 -23.93 6.87
N MET A 335 -16.51 -23.19 5.90
CA MET A 335 -16.18 -21.79 5.66
C MET A 335 -17.43 -21.02 5.23
N ASN A 336 -17.61 -19.81 5.75
CA ASN A 336 -18.62 -18.89 5.26
C ASN A 336 -18.02 -18.03 4.14
N TRP A 337 -18.20 -18.45 2.89
CA TRP A 337 -17.64 -17.78 1.72
C TRP A 337 -18.20 -16.36 1.52
N ALA A 338 -19.46 -16.10 1.86
CA ALA A 338 -20.03 -14.76 1.78
C ALA A 338 -19.34 -13.80 2.76
N LEU A 339 -19.13 -14.26 3.99
CA LEU A 339 -18.40 -13.49 5.01
C LEU A 339 -16.92 -13.29 4.63
N PHE A 340 -16.31 -14.29 4.00
CA PHE A 340 -14.95 -14.20 3.46
C PHE A 340 -14.79 -13.09 2.41
N TYR A 341 -15.74 -12.96 1.47
CA TYR A 341 -15.73 -11.85 0.51
C TYR A 341 -16.01 -10.51 1.16
N LEU A 342 -17.01 -10.47 2.06
CA LEU A 342 -17.41 -9.24 2.76
C LEU A 342 -16.25 -8.66 3.58
N HIS A 343 -15.54 -9.49 4.34
CA HIS A 343 -14.38 -9.08 5.14
C HIS A 343 -13.30 -8.41 4.28
N ARG A 344 -12.96 -9.00 3.13
CA ARG A 344 -11.95 -8.41 2.25
C ARG A 344 -12.43 -7.10 1.64
N PHE A 345 -13.68 -7.03 1.22
CA PHE A 345 -14.27 -5.83 0.62
C PHE A 345 -14.30 -4.66 1.63
N ILE A 346 -14.78 -4.90 2.86
CA ILE A 346 -14.82 -3.87 3.92
C ILE A 346 -13.41 -3.42 4.32
N ARG A 347 -12.41 -4.30 4.29
CA ARG A 347 -11.03 -3.96 4.62
C ARG A 347 -10.38 -3.01 3.61
N ILE A 348 -10.57 -3.24 2.31
CA ILE A 348 -9.83 -2.55 1.24
C ILE A 348 -10.58 -1.31 0.73
N THR A 349 -11.87 -1.46 0.45
CA THR A 349 -12.66 -0.48 -0.31
C THR A 349 -12.78 0.90 0.37
N PRO A 350 -12.99 1.02 1.69
CA PRO A 350 -13.20 2.34 2.30
C PRO A 350 -12.00 3.28 2.17
N ALA A 351 -10.79 2.80 2.48
CA ALA A 351 -9.57 3.59 2.31
C ALA A 351 -9.34 3.95 0.82
N TYR A 352 -9.58 2.99 -0.07
CA TYR A 352 -9.46 3.19 -1.51
C TYR A 352 -10.41 4.28 -2.05
N MET A 353 -11.68 4.26 -1.63
CA MET A 353 -12.67 5.25 -2.06
C MET A 353 -12.41 6.65 -1.49
N ILE A 354 -11.92 6.75 -0.24
CA ILE A 354 -11.52 8.03 0.33
C ILE A 354 -10.35 8.63 -0.45
N CYS A 355 -9.33 7.82 -0.81
CA CYS A 355 -8.23 8.29 -1.64
C CYS A 355 -8.70 8.79 -3.01
N ILE A 356 -9.62 8.08 -3.68
CA ILE A 356 -10.22 8.52 -4.94
C ILE A 356 -10.98 9.84 -4.77
N ALA A 357 -11.76 9.97 -3.68
CA ALA A 357 -12.51 11.19 -3.41
C ALA A 357 -11.57 12.39 -3.20
N VAL A 358 -10.51 12.23 -2.41
CA VAL A 358 -9.47 13.26 -2.20
C VAL A 358 -8.81 13.63 -3.52
N PHE A 359 -8.38 12.64 -4.30
CA PHE A 359 -7.73 12.87 -5.60
C PHE A 359 -8.63 13.60 -6.60
N SER A 360 -9.89 13.18 -6.71
CA SER A 360 -10.81 13.71 -7.73
C SER A 360 -11.42 15.08 -7.38
N THR A 361 -11.30 15.54 -6.13
CA THR A 361 -11.97 16.76 -5.67
C THR A 361 -11.05 17.76 -4.98
N LEU A 362 -10.12 17.33 -4.14
CA LEU A 362 -9.33 18.21 -3.28
C LEU A 362 -7.94 18.51 -3.85
N ILE A 363 -7.37 17.64 -4.69
CA ILE A 363 -5.97 17.76 -5.11
C ILE A 363 -5.65 19.05 -5.88
N VAL A 364 -6.64 19.63 -6.57
CA VAL A 364 -6.48 20.93 -7.25
C VAL A 364 -6.17 22.04 -6.27
N HIS A 365 -6.64 21.95 -5.03
CA HIS A 365 -6.45 23.00 -4.02
C HIS A 365 -5.12 22.85 -3.25
N PHE A 366 -4.39 21.75 -3.45
CA PHE A 366 -3.08 21.51 -2.81
C PHE A 366 -1.90 21.87 -3.71
N ASN A 367 -2.16 22.46 -4.87
CA ASN A 367 -1.18 22.63 -5.94
C ASN A 367 -1.13 24.09 -6.37
N GLU A 368 0.07 24.64 -6.49
CA GLU A 368 0.32 26.06 -6.81
C GLU A 368 1.13 26.23 -8.12
N GLY A 369 1.42 25.13 -8.83
CA GLY A 369 2.21 25.15 -10.05
C GLY A 369 1.37 25.25 -11.32
N PRO A 370 1.97 25.61 -12.46
CA PRO A 370 1.27 25.71 -13.75
C PRO A 370 0.74 24.35 -14.24
N GLY A 371 1.24 23.23 -13.69
CA GLY A 371 0.72 21.88 -13.93
C GLY A 371 -0.59 21.56 -13.21
N GLN A 372 -1.06 22.44 -12.31
CA GLN A 372 -2.28 22.27 -11.50
C GLN A 372 -3.52 21.97 -12.35
N ILE A 373 -3.74 22.73 -13.42
CA ILE A 373 -4.95 22.62 -14.26
C ILE A 373 -4.88 21.36 -15.11
N GLU A 374 -3.74 21.06 -15.71
CA GLU A 374 -3.58 19.90 -16.59
C GLU A 374 -3.80 18.58 -15.85
N LEU A 375 -3.11 18.40 -14.72
CA LEU A 375 -3.23 17.17 -13.93
C LEU A 375 -4.65 16.99 -13.42
N PHE A 376 -5.26 18.08 -12.93
CA PHE A 376 -6.59 18.02 -12.36
C PHE A 376 -7.68 17.84 -13.41
N GLU A 377 -7.69 18.60 -14.50
CA GLU A 377 -8.77 18.51 -15.47
C GLU A 377 -8.74 17.21 -16.27
N SER A 378 -7.56 16.69 -16.58
CA SER A 378 -7.45 15.38 -17.25
C SER A 378 -7.85 14.24 -16.30
N SER A 379 -7.23 14.15 -15.12
CA SER A 379 -7.39 13.00 -14.22
C SER A 379 -8.69 13.07 -13.42
N ALA A 380 -9.06 14.25 -12.90
CA ALA A 380 -10.27 14.39 -12.11
C ALA A 380 -11.54 14.33 -12.96
N ARG A 381 -11.51 14.73 -14.24
CA ARG A 381 -12.66 14.55 -15.15
C ARG A 381 -12.99 13.07 -15.33
N ILE A 382 -11.98 12.25 -15.68
CA ILE A 382 -12.15 10.80 -15.83
C ILE A 382 -12.66 10.19 -14.53
N CYS A 383 -12.10 10.61 -13.38
CA CYS A 383 -12.59 10.15 -12.08
C CYS A 383 -14.03 10.57 -11.77
N ARG A 384 -14.46 11.79 -12.09
CA ARG A 384 -15.85 12.23 -11.85
C ARG A 384 -16.86 11.39 -12.64
N GLU A 385 -16.50 10.93 -13.83
CA GLU A 385 -17.36 10.10 -14.69
C GLU A 385 -17.28 8.61 -14.34
N ARG A 386 -16.11 8.12 -13.90
CA ARG A 386 -15.80 6.68 -13.85
C ARG A 386 -15.34 6.13 -12.50
N TRP A 387 -15.38 6.91 -11.42
CA TRP A 387 -15.01 6.45 -10.06
C TRP A 387 -15.70 5.16 -9.63
N TRP A 388 -16.94 4.92 -10.09
CA TRP A 388 -17.73 3.75 -9.75
C TRP A 388 -17.10 2.44 -10.29
N THR A 389 -16.28 2.52 -11.34
CA THR A 389 -15.56 1.36 -11.90
C THR A 389 -14.51 0.82 -10.93
N ASN A 390 -13.88 1.70 -10.14
CA ASN A 390 -12.94 1.35 -9.09
C ASN A 390 -13.65 0.70 -7.90
N LEU A 391 -14.83 1.20 -7.52
CA LEU A 391 -15.66 0.60 -6.47
C LEU A 391 -16.05 -0.86 -6.78
N LEU A 392 -16.34 -1.13 -8.06
CA LEU A 392 -16.67 -2.47 -8.55
C LEU A 392 -15.43 -3.30 -8.92
N TYR A 393 -14.22 -2.76 -8.82
CA TYR A 393 -12.96 -3.42 -9.22
C TYR A 393 -12.98 -3.91 -10.69
N ILE A 394 -13.54 -3.12 -11.59
CA ILE A 394 -13.59 -3.38 -13.05
C ILE A 394 -12.93 -2.28 -13.88
N ASN A 395 -12.22 -1.34 -13.25
CA ASN A 395 -11.54 -0.23 -13.94
C ASN A 395 -10.50 -0.71 -14.96
N ASN A 396 -9.89 -1.88 -14.75
CA ASN A 396 -8.96 -2.49 -15.72
C ASN A 396 -9.64 -3.07 -16.98
N LEU A 397 -10.98 -3.19 -16.98
CA LEU A 397 -11.77 -3.77 -18.07
C LEU A 397 -12.74 -2.77 -18.70
N TYR A 398 -13.15 -1.73 -17.98
CA TYR A 398 -14.15 -0.77 -18.45
C TYR A 398 -13.51 0.57 -18.88
N PRO A 399 -13.91 1.12 -20.04
CA PRO A 399 -14.75 0.52 -21.07
C PRO A 399 -13.99 -0.60 -21.79
N PHE A 400 -14.71 -1.63 -22.23
CA PHE A 400 -14.11 -2.83 -22.82
C PHE A 400 -13.31 -2.48 -24.10
N PRO A 401 -12.07 -2.97 -24.26
CA PRO A 401 -11.37 -4.00 -23.47
C PRO A 401 -10.58 -3.48 -22.24
N GLY A 402 -10.67 -2.20 -21.91
CA GLY A 402 -9.95 -1.47 -20.87
C GLY A 402 -8.75 -0.71 -21.45
N SER A 403 -8.62 0.57 -21.11
CA SER A 403 -7.45 1.41 -21.46
C SER A 403 -6.91 2.16 -20.23
N LEU A 404 -5.57 2.29 -20.10
CA LEU A 404 -4.93 3.00 -18.98
C LEU A 404 -5.30 4.49 -18.95
N GLY A 405 -5.37 5.14 -20.13
CA GLY A 405 -5.69 6.57 -20.25
C GLY A 405 -7.13 6.92 -19.92
N GLU A 406 -7.98 5.91 -19.71
CA GLU A 406 -9.42 6.03 -19.53
C GLU A 406 -9.90 5.59 -18.14
N GLN A 407 -8.94 5.29 -17.26
CA GLN A 407 -9.18 4.86 -15.89
C GLN A 407 -9.11 6.01 -14.88
N CYS A 408 -10.00 5.97 -13.90
CA CYS A 408 -9.80 6.75 -12.69
C CYS A 408 -8.70 6.09 -11.86
N VAL A 409 -7.67 6.86 -11.46
CA VAL A 409 -6.53 6.38 -10.68
C VAL A 409 -5.83 5.21 -11.40
N GLY A 410 -5.04 5.53 -12.44
CA GLY A 410 -4.49 4.54 -13.37
C GLY A 410 -3.76 3.37 -12.71
N TRP A 411 -2.94 3.60 -11.68
CA TRP A 411 -2.18 2.54 -10.99
C TRP A 411 -3.07 1.49 -10.30
N SER A 412 -4.32 1.83 -9.99
CA SER A 412 -5.25 0.97 -9.25
C SER A 412 -5.75 -0.26 -10.02
N TRP A 413 -5.38 -0.42 -11.31
CA TRP A 413 -5.62 -1.64 -12.09
C TRP A 413 -5.12 -2.90 -11.37
N TYR A 414 -4.04 -2.79 -10.58
CA TYR A 414 -3.51 -3.90 -9.79
C TYR A 414 -4.53 -4.37 -8.74
N LEU A 415 -5.21 -3.44 -8.08
CA LEU A 415 -6.22 -3.73 -7.07
C LEU A 415 -7.45 -4.42 -7.69
N ALA A 416 -7.83 -4.01 -8.90
CA ALA A 416 -8.87 -4.67 -9.69
C ALA A 416 -8.51 -6.12 -9.99
N ASN A 417 -7.30 -6.37 -10.53
CA ASN A 417 -6.80 -7.71 -10.79
C ASN A 417 -6.75 -8.57 -9.52
N ASP A 418 -6.24 -8.04 -8.42
CA ASP A 418 -6.13 -8.77 -7.15
C ASP A 418 -7.51 -9.17 -6.58
N MET A 419 -8.52 -8.29 -6.67
CA MET A 419 -9.89 -8.63 -6.30
C MET A 419 -10.49 -9.68 -7.25
N GLN A 420 -10.26 -9.56 -8.56
CA GLN A 420 -10.73 -10.53 -9.56
C GLN A 420 -10.12 -11.92 -9.32
N PHE A 421 -8.82 -11.99 -9.01
CA PHE A 421 -8.14 -13.25 -8.66
C PHE A 421 -8.67 -13.82 -7.34
N PHE A 422 -8.97 -12.97 -6.36
CA PHE A 422 -9.59 -13.40 -5.11
C PHE A 422 -10.98 -14.00 -5.30
N VAL A 423 -11.79 -13.45 -6.20
CA VAL A 423 -13.15 -13.94 -6.49
C VAL A 423 -13.12 -15.40 -6.96
N ILE A 424 -12.18 -15.77 -7.83
CA ILE A 424 -12.06 -17.15 -8.35
C ILE A 424 -11.33 -18.12 -7.41
N SER A 425 -10.60 -17.59 -6.41
CA SER A 425 -9.71 -18.37 -5.54
C SER A 425 -10.40 -19.47 -4.72
N PRO A 426 -11.62 -19.28 -4.17
CA PRO A 426 -12.32 -20.32 -3.41
C PRO A 426 -12.47 -21.66 -4.11
N VAL A 427 -12.71 -21.66 -5.43
CA VAL A 427 -12.82 -22.89 -6.22
C VAL A 427 -11.49 -23.64 -6.20
N ILE A 428 -10.38 -22.93 -6.44
CA ILE A 428 -9.03 -23.50 -6.42
C ILE A 428 -8.70 -24.02 -5.01
N ILE A 429 -8.97 -23.23 -3.96
CA ILE A 429 -8.67 -23.59 -2.57
C ILE A 429 -9.48 -24.81 -2.12
N TYR A 430 -10.77 -24.87 -2.46
CA TYR A 430 -11.61 -26.01 -2.13
C TYR A 430 -11.10 -27.30 -2.79
N LEU A 431 -10.70 -27.23 -4.06
CA LEU A 431 -10.09 -28.35 -4.76
C LEU A 431 -8.74 -28.72 -4.17
N LEU A 432 -7.89 -27.77 -3.79
CA LEU A 432 -6.63 -28.04 -3.09
C LEU A 432 -6.85 -28.73 -1.74
N TYR A 433 -7.89 -28.35 -1.01
CA TYR A 433 -8.24 -28.93 0.30
C TYR A 433 -8.73 -30.38 0.18
N ARG A 434 -9.62 -30.66 -0.78
CA ARG A 434 -10.26 -31.99 -0.91
C ARG A 434 -9.55 -32.93 -1.88
N TYR A 435 -9.04 -32.40 -2.99
CA TYR A 435 -8.48 -33.14 -4.12
C TYR A 435 -7.19 -32.46 -4.63
N SER A 436 -6.12 -32.50 -3.84
CA SER A 436 -4.91 -31.70 -4.08
C SER A 436 -4.34 -31.83 -5.51
N LYS A 437 -4.37 -33.03 -6.11
CA LYS A 437 -3.91 -33.26 -7.49
C LYS A 437 -4.75 -32.49 -8.52
N LEU A 438 -6.08 -32.48 -8.34
CA LEU A 438 -7.01 -31.76 -9.21
C LEU A 438 -6.84 -30.25 -9.03
N GLY A 439 -6.67 -29.77 -7.79
CA GLY A 439 -6.39 -28.36 -7.52
C GLY A 439 -5.09 -27.86 -8.17
N ILE A 440 -4.01 -28.64 -8.08
CA ILE A 440 -2.75 -28.33 -8.77
C ILE A 440 -2.93 -28.40 -10.29
N GLY A 441 -3.65 -29.41 -10.81
CA GLY A 441 -3.97 -29.52 -12.23
C GLY A 441 -4.73 -28.31 -12.78
N LEU A 442 -5.70 -27.79 -12.02
CA LEU A 442 -6.43 -26.56 -12.38
C LEU A 442 -5.50 -25.34 -12.40
N ILE A 443 -4.61 -25.19 -11.41
CA ILE A 443 -3.63 -24.11 -11.39
C ILE A 443 -2.74 -24.15 -12.64
N VAL A 444 -2.22 -25.32 -12.99
CA VAL A 444 -1.39 -25.51 -14.18
C VAL A 444 -2.18 -25.19 -15.45
N ALA A 445 -3.43 -25.66 -15.56
CA ALA A 445 -4.27 -25.37 -16.71
C ALA A 445 -4.55 -23.86 -16.89
N LEU A 446 -4.85 -23.15 -15.81
CA LEU A 446 -5.06 -21.69 -15.84
C LEU A 446 -3.77 -20.94 -16.22
N CYS A 447 -2.62 -21.40 -15.72
CA CYS A 447 -1.32 -20.81 -16.04
C CYS A 447 -0.98 -21.00 -17.53
N LEU A 448 -1.14 -22.21 -18.07
CA LEU A 448 -0.93 -22.51 -19.49
C LEU A 448 -1.92 -21.76 -20.38
N GLY A 449 -3.19 -21.64 -19.97
CA GLY A 449 -4.19 -20.83 -20.67
C GLY A 449 -3.80 -19.36 -20.73
N SER A 450 -3.33 -18.80 -19.61
CA SER A 450 -2.80 -17.43 -19.55
C SER A 450 -1.59 -17.23 -20.46
N PHE A 451 -0.67 -18.19 -20.50
CA PHE A 451 0.48 -18.16 -21.41
C PHE A 451 0.05 -18.20 -22.88
N GLY A 452 -0.89 -19.08 -23.23
CA GLY A 452 -1.42 -19.17 -24.60
C GLY A 452 -2.08 -17.87 -25.05
N ILE A 453 -2.92 -17.27 -24.20
CA ILE A 453 -3.57 -15.98 -24.50
C ILE A 453 -2.53 -14.85 -24.63
N THR A 454 -1.57 -14.78 -23.72
CA THR A 454 -0.53 -13.73 -23.74
C THR A 454 0.36 -13.86 -24.97
N ALA A 455 0.77 -15.07 -25.33
CA ALA A 455 1.56 -15.31 -26.53
C ALA A 455 0.79 -14.97 -27.81
N TYR A 456 -0.50 -15.33 -27.87
CA TYR A 456 -1.38 -14.98 -28.98
C TYR A 456 -1.51 -13.46 -29.13
N LEU A 457 -1.84 -12.74 -28.04
CA LEU A 457 -1.98 -11.29 -28.07
C LEU A 457 -0.66 -10.60 -28.43
N ALA A 458 0.47 -11.03 -27.84
CA ALA A 458 1.78 -10.47 -28.14
C ALA A 458 2.16 -10.66 -29.63
N THR A 459 1.84 -11.82 -30.21
CA THR A 459 2.09 -12.10 -31.63
C THR A 459 1.15 -11.31 -32.54
N TYR A 460 -0.15 -11.30 -32.22
CA TYR A 460 -1.19 -10.68 -33.05
C TYR A 460 -1.01 -9.15 -33.11
N TYR A 461 -0.77 -8.51 -31.97
CA TYR A 461 -0.56 -7.05 -31.85
C TYR A 461 0.91 -6.62 -32.07
N GLY A 462 1.82 -7.58 -32.30
CA GLY A 462 3.22 -7.29 -32.58
C GLY A 462 3.94 -6.58 -31.43
N VAL A 463 3.63 -6.95 -30.18
CA VAL A 463 4.14 -6.25 -28.99
C VAL A 463 5.68 -6.34 -28.93
N SER A 464 6.32 -5.18 -28.98
CA SER A 464 7.76 -4.99 -28.81
C SER A 464 8.15 -4.86 -27.34
N LEU A 465 9.44 -5.05 -27.05
CA LEU A 465 10.02 -4.74 -25.74
C LEU A 465 10.66 -3.35 -25.82
N GLY A 466 10.45 -2.53 -24.79
CA GLY A 466 11.00 -1.18 -24.74
C GLY A 466 10.27 -0.19 -25.65
N VAL A 467 10.99 0.80 -26.16
CA VAL A 467 10.50 1.91 -27.01
C VAL A 467 10.51 1.54 -28.51
N SER A 468 10.87 0.30 -28.85
CA SER A 468 10.88 -0.18 -30.23
C SER A 468 9.48 -0.17 -30.87
N PRO A 469 9.35 0.12 -32.18
CA PRO A 469 8.09 0.01 -32.89
C PRO A 469 7.50 -1.41 -32.81
N PRO A 470 6.17 -1.56 -32.88
CA PRO A 470 5.52 -2.88 -32.96
C PRO A 470 5.99 -3.67 -34.19
N TYR A 471 6.08 -5.00 -34.08
CA TYR A 471 6.47 -5.89 -35.18
C TYR A 471 5.44 -5.98 -36.31
N ASN A 472 4.22 -5.50 -36.09
CA ASN A 472 3.16 -5.50 -37.09
C ASN A 472 2.22 -4.30 -36.94
N ASN A 473 1.36 -4.09 -37.95
CA ASN A 473 0.45 -2.94 -38.00
C ASN A 473 -0.92 -3.21 -37.35
N ASN A 474 -1.13 -4.36 -36.71
CA ASN A 474 -2.40 -4.69 -36.05
C ASN A 474 -2.50 -4.01 -34.70
N THR A 475 -2.33 -2.69 -34.63
CA THR A 475 -2.29 -1.94 -33.37
C THR A 475 -3.67 -1.36 -33.04
N VAL A 476 -4.08 -1.43 -31.78
CA VAL A 476 -5.19 -0.59 -31.29
C VAL A 476 -4.56 0.69 -30.75
N VAL A 477 -4.52 1.75 -31.55
CA VAL A 477 -4.11 3.06 -31.06
C VAL A 477 -5.27 3.64 -30.24
N VAL A 478 -5.28 3.38 -28.94
CA VAL A 478 -6.07 4.16 -27.99
C VAL A 478 -5.10 5.18 -27.36
N TYR A 479 -5.18 6.43 -27.83
CA TYR A 479 -4.53 7.62 -27.25
C TYR A 479 -3.12 7.41 -26.67
N GLY A 480 -2.12 7.26 -27.53
CA GLY A 480 -0.72 7.56 -27.20
C GLY A 480 0.17 6.40 -26.73
N ASN A 481 -0.34 5.20 -26.43
CA ASN A 481 0.50 4.01 -26.21
C ASN A 481 -0.24 2.69 -26.52
N ALA A 482 -0.29 2.34 -27.81
CA ALA A 482 -1.10 1.24 -28.36
C ALA A 482 -0.73 -0.18 -27.86
N ALA A 483 0.51 -0.41 -27.42
CA ALA A 483 1.02 -1.76 -27.12
C ALA A 483 0.88 -2.18 -25.65
N ALA A 484 0.88 -1.24 -24.70
CA ALA A 484 0.81 -1.56 -23.27
C ALA A 484 -0.58 -2.04 -22.86
N ASP A 485 -1.64 -1.42 -23.38
CA ASP A 485 -3.02 -1.62 -22.90
C ASP A 485 -3.61 -3.00 -23.21
N VAL A 486 -3.09 -3.72 -24.20
CA VAL A 486 -3.63 -5.03 -24.63
C VAL A 486 -3.21 -6.19 -23.74
N ILE A 487 -2.10 -6.07 -23.00
CA ILE A 487 -1.56 -7.15 -22.13
C ILE A 487 -1.35 -6.66 -20.70
N TYR A 488 -0.82 -5.44 -20.51
CA TYR A 488 -0.19 -5.02 -19.26
C TYR A 488 -1.11 -5.15 -18.04
N MET A 489 -2.36 -4.73 -18.14
CA MET A 489 -3.31 -4.72 -17.03
C MET A 489 -4.37 -5.84 -17.10
N LYS A 490 -4.35 -6.66 -18.16
CA LYS A 490 -5.40 -7.65 -18.39
C LYS A 490 -5.30 -8.79 -17.38
N PRO A 491 -6.40 -9.15 -16.69
CA PRO A 491 -6.36 -10.16 -15.63
C PRO A 491 -5.89 -11.52 -16.15
N TYR A 492 -6.36 -11.93 -17.33
CA TYR A 492 -5.98 -13.19 -17.97
C TYR A 492 -4.52 -13.24 -18.44
N CYS A 493 -3.81 -12.11 -18.52
CA CYS A 493 -2.35 -12.05 -18.76
C CYS A 493 -1.55 -11.85 -17.46
N ARG A 494 -2.18 -11.36 -16.40
CA ARG A 494 -1.56 -11.01 -15.11
C ARG A 494 -1.71 -12.07 -14.01
N ILE A 495 -2.55 -13.08 -14.22
CA ILE A 495 -2.81 -14.13 -13.23
C ILE A 495 -1.63 -15.07 -12.88
N PRO A 496 -0.61 -15.34 -13.73
CA PRO A 496 0.40 -16.37 -13.43
C PRO A 496 1.19 -16.16 -12.12
N PRO A 497 1.71 -14.96 -11.78
CA PRO A 497 2.38 -14.71 -10.49
C PRO A 497 1.52 -15.07 -9.27
N TYR A 498 0.23 -14.77 -9.33
CA TYR A 498 -0.74 -15.09 -8.28
C TYR A 498 -0.90 -16.61 -8.09
N LEU A 499 -0.99 -17.35 -9.20
CA LEU A 499 -1.06 -18.81 -9.22
C LEU A 499 0.23 -19.46 -8.69
N VAL A 500 1.40 -18.92 -9.03
CA VAL A 500 2.68 -19.35 -8.44
C VAL A 500 2.63 -19.13 -6.92
N GLY A 501 2.13 -17.98 -6.46
CA GLY A 501 1.87 -17.70 -5.05
C GLY A 501 1.02 -18.78 -4.39
N MET A 502 -0.10 -19.15 -5.01
CA MET A 502 -0.99 -20.22 -4.50
C MET A 502 -0.27 -21.56 -4.31
N VAL A 503 0.62 -21.94 -5.24
CA VAL A 503 1.42 -23.17 -5.15
C VAL A 503 2.35 -23.10 -3.93
N PHE A 504 3.09 -22.00 -3.75
CA PHE A 504 3.95 -21.82 -2.58
C PHE A 504 3.15 -21.77 -1.28
N GLY A 505 1.97 -21.15 -1.27
CA GLY A 505 1.05 -21.17 -0.13
C GLY A 505 0.61 -22.58 0.25
N TYR A 506 0.32 -23.44 -0.73
CA TYR A 506 0.02 -24.85 -0.51
C TYR A 506 1.24 -25.63 0.00
N ILE A 507 2.44 -25.39 -0.53
CA ILE A 507 3.69 -25.99 -0.05
C ILE A 507 3.92 -25.64 1.42
N PHE A 508 3.78 -24.36 1.81
CA PHE A 508 3.93 -23.92 3.20
C PHE A 508 2.87 -24.51 4.12
N TYR A 509 1.63 -24.64 3.65
CA TYR A 509 0.57 -25.32 4.39
C TYR A 509 0.92 -26.80 4.64
N ARG A 510 1.51 -27.49 3.66
CA ARG A 510 1.93 -28.90 3.77
C ARG A 510 3.15 -29.09 4.67
N LEU A 511 4.10 -28.16 4.63
CA LEU A 511 5.26 -28.18 5.52
C LEU A 511 4.84 -28.00 6.98
N ASN A 512 3.84 -27.15 7.27
CA ASN A 512 3.27 -26.95 8.60
C ASN A 512 4.32 -26.78 9.73
N GLY A 513 5.43 -26.09 9.45
CA GLY A 513 6.52 -25.88 10.41
C GLY A 513 7.43 -27.08 10.65
N GLN A 514 7.30 -28.16 9.89
CA GLN A 514 8.21 -29.31 9.98
C GLN A 514 9.59 -28.98 9.40
N PRO A 515 10.67 -29.51 10.01
CA PRO A 515 12.03 -29.29 9.52
C PRO A 515 12.20 -29.94 8.15
N PHE A 516 12.48 -29.13 7.14
CA PHE A 516 12.76 -29.61 5.78
C PHE A 516 14.27 -29.71 5.58
N LYS A 517 14.74 -30.90 5.22
CA LYS A 517 16.17 -31.15 4.96
C LYS A 517 16.44 -31.07 3.47
N MET A 518 17.37 -30.21 3.09
CA MET A 518 17.82 -30.02 1.71
C MET A 518 19.34 -30.12 1.61
N ASN A 519 19.82 -30.70 0.52
CA ASN A 519 21.25 -30.73 0.20
C ASN A 519 21.76 -29.29 -0.04
N LYS A 520 22.91 -28.94 0.55
CA LYS A 520 23.53 -27.61 0.43
C LYS A 520 23.78 -27.23 -1.03
N TRP A 521 24.20 -28.18 -1.87
CA TRP A 521 24.43 -27.93 -3.30
C TRP A 521 23.14 -27.58 -4.06
N VAL A 522 22.04 -28.24 -3.73
CA VAL A 522 20.72 -27.91 -4.31
C VAL A 522 20.33 -26.49 -3.93
N ASN A 523 20.52 -26.10 -2.66
CA ASN A 523 20.26 -24.72 -2.23
C ASN A 523 21.09 -23.70 -3.03
N VAL A 524 22.39 -23.94 -3.19
CA VAL A 524 23.30 -23.06 -3.95
C VAL A 524 22.87 -22.96 -5.41
N ILE A 525 22.61 -24.08 -6.08
CA ILE A 525 22.17 -24.10 -7.48
C ILE A 525 20.87 -23.32 -7.65
N MET A 526 19.90 -23.52 -6.74
CA MET A 526 18.62 -22.83 -6.81
C MET A 526 18.74 -21.33 -6.51
N TRP A 527 19.68 -20.91 -5.63
CA TRP A 527 20.01 -19.50 -5.44
C TRP A 527 20.61 -18.88 -6.69
N ILE A 528 21.58 -19.55 -7.33
CA ILE A 528 22.17 -19.10 -8.60
C ILE A 528 21.08 -19.02 -9.68
N ALA A 529 20.21 -20.01 -9.77
CA ALA A 529 19.12 -20.03 -10.73
C ALA A 529 18.10 -18.91 -10.47
N ALA A 530 17.72 -18.65 -9.22
CA ALA A 530 16.78 -17.58 -8.87
C ALA A 530 17.36 -16.18 -9.15
N VAL A 531 18.62 -15.94 -8.77
CA VAL A 531 19.33 -14.68 -9.05
C VAL A 531 19.53 -14.51 -10.55
N GLY A 532 19.98 -15.55 -11.25
CA GLY A 532 20.18 -15.54 -12.69
C GLY A 532 18.87 -15.28 -13.44
N ALA A 533 17.76 -15.91 -13.04
CA ALA A 533 16.44 -15.65 -13.60
C ALA A 533 15.98 -14.21 -13.34
N GLY A 534 16.13 -13.70 -12.12
CA GLY A 534 15.79 -12.31 -11.78
C GLY A 534 16.59 -11.30 -12.60
N LEU A 535 17.90 -11.49 -12.72
CA LEU A 535 18.77 -10.63 -13.53
C LEU A 535 18.45 -10.72 -15.03
N ALA A 536 18.19 -11.92 -15.55
CA ALA A 536 17.82 -12.11 -16.96
C ALA A 536 16.47 -11.45 -17.28
N ILE A 537 15.53 -11.44 -16.33
CA ILE A 537 14.26 -10.73 -16.50
C ILE A 537 14.49 -9.22 -16.48
N ILE A 538 15.25 -8.69 -15.52
CA ILE A 538 15.44 -7.24 -15.39
C ILE A 538 16.31 -6.65 -16.52
N TYR A 539 17.42 -7.32 -16.87
CA TYR A 539 18.43 -6.79 -17.79
C TYR A 539 18.40 -7.46 -19.18
N GLY A 540 17.65 -8.54 -19.36
CA GLY A 540 17.52 -9.21 -20.67
C GLY A 540 17.06 -8.28 -21.79
N PRO A 541 16.11 -7.36 -21.54
CA PRO A 541 15.68 -6.39 -22.54
C PRO A 541 16.61 -5.19 -22.76
N PHE A 542 17.73 -5.04 -22.04
CA PHE A 542 18.54 -3.81 -22.00
C PHE A 542 18.89 -3.19 -23.38
N ARG A 543 18.99 -3.99 -24.46
CA ARG A 543 19.30 -3.50 -25.81
C ARG A 543 18.11 -3.44 -26.77
N SER A 544 16.90 -3.75 -26.30
CA SER A 544 15.71 -3.67 -27.16
C SER A 544 15.35 -2.25 -27.56
N ASP A 545 15.93 -1.25 -26.88
CA ASP A 545 15.81 0.18 -27.22
C ASP A 545 16.89 0.56 -28.24
N GLY A 546 16.64 0.24 -29.51
CA GLY A 546 17.54 0.56 -30.64
C GLY A 546 17.77 -0.62 -31.58
N GLU A 547 17.86 -1.85 -31.04
CA GLU A 547 17.86 -3.08 -31.82
C GLU A 547 16.72 -4.00 -31.36
N PRO A 548 15.58 -4.02 -32.06
CA PRO A 548 14.45 -4.84 -31.65
C PRO A 548 14.85 -6.31 -31.64
N LEU A 549 14.52 -7.00 -30.55
CA LEU A 549 14.69 -8.44 -30.45
C LEU A 549 13.89 -9.14 -31.58
N PRO A 550 14.23 -10.37 -31.95
CA PRO A 550 13.33 -11.14 -32.82
C PRO A 550 11.95 -11.29 -32.16
N GLN A 551 10.87 -11.20 -32.94
CA GLN A 551 9.50 -11.22 -32.41
C GLN A 551 9.24 -12.45 -31.51
N TYR A 552 9.74 -13.63 -31.87
CA TYR A 552 9.59 -14.84 -31.05
C TYR A 552 10.21 -14.68 -29.65
N ALA A 553 11.34 -13.98 -29.53
CA ALA A 553 12.02 -13.74 -28.26
C ALA A 553 11.23 -12.74 -27.41
N ALA A 554 10.70 -11.67 -28.03
CA ALA A 554 9.82 -10.70 -27.37
C ALA A 554 8.53 -11.36 -26.86
N VAL A 555 7.92 -12.25 -27.64
CA VAL A 555 6.72 -13.02 -27.26
C VAL A 555 7.03 -13.97 -26.09
N MET A 556 8.14 -14.72 -26.15
CA MET A 556 8.54 -15.61 -25.05
C MET A 556 8.79 -14.83 -23.76
N TYR A 557 9.52 -13.72 -23.85
CA TYR A 557 9.80 -12.86 -22.70
C TYR A 557 8.51 -12.30 -22.10
N THR A 558 7.62 -11.72 -22.92
CA THR A 558 6.34 -11.15 -22.48
C THR A 558 5.46 -12.19 -21.79
N THR A 559 5.52 -13.44 -22.25
CA THR A 559 4.69 -14.54 -21.73
C THR A 559 5.24 -15.14 -20.44
N LEU A 560 6.56 -15.35 -20.35
CA LEU A 560 7.17 -16.16 -19.29
C LEU A 560 7.83 -15.35 -18.17
N SER A 561 8.29 -14.13 -18.45
CA SER A 561 9.08 -13.32 -17.51
C SER A 561 8.39 -13.13 -16.15
N ARG A 562 7.09 -12.84 -16.14
CA ARG A 562 6.33 -12.55 -14.91
C ARG A 562 6.19 -13.76 -14.01
N ALA A 563 5.85 -14.90 -14.59
CA ALA A 563 5.79 -16.17 -13.86
C ALA A 563 7.18 -16.58 -13.37
N GLY A 564 8.20 -16.43 -14.22
CA GLY A 564 9.60 -16.69 -13.86
C GLY A 564 10.08 -15.83 -12.69
N PHE A 565 9.74 -14.54 -12.69
CA PHE A 565 10.04 -13.62 -11.60
C PHE A 565 9.35 -14.04 -10.30
N ALA A 566 8.06 -14.39 -10.37
CA ALA A 566 7.32 -14.88 -9.21
C ALA A 566 7.90 -16.20 -8.65
N VAL A 567 8.40 -17.09 -9.51
CA VAL A 567 9.10 -18.32 -9.09
C VAL A 567 10.42 -17.98 -8.40
N ALA A 568 11.19 -17.01 -8.92
CA ALA A 568 12.44 -16.57 -8.30
C ALA A 568 12.19 -15.96 -6.91
N VAL A 569 11.21 -15.07 -6.76
CA VAL A 569 10.78 -14.52 -5.47
C VAL A 569 10.23 -15.62 -4.54
N GLY A 570 9.50 -16.59 -5.12
CA GLY A 570 9.02 -17.77 -4.40
C GLY A 570 10.14 -18.61 -3.81
N TRP A 571 11.23 -18.81 -4.57
CA TRP A 571 12.42 -19.48 -4.07
C TRP A 571 13.08 -18.72 -2.91
N VAL A 572 13.28 -17.41 -3.05
CA VAL A 572 13.82 -16.54 -1.98
C VAL A 572 12.99 -16.71 -0.70
N THR A 573 11.66 -16.63 -0.85
CA THR A 573 10.71 -16.78 0.25
C THR A 573 10.82 -18.17 0.89
N PHE A 574 10.82 -19.23 0.09
CA PHE A 574 10.92 -20.62 0.55
C PHE A 574 12.23 -20.88 1.29
N SER A 575 13.36 -20.47 0.72
CA SER A 575 14.68 -20.66 1.32
C SER A 575 14.80 -19.93 2.65
N CYS A 576 14.26 -18.71 2.77
CA CYS A 576 14.25 -17.97 4.03
C CYS A 576 13.40 -18.65 5.11
N VAL A 577 12.17 -19.07 4.79
CA VAL A 577 11.24 -19.70 5.75
C VAL A 577 11.76 -21.04 6.26
N VAL A 578 12.45 -21.80 5.41
CA VAL A 578 12.98 -23.12 5.76
C VAL A 578 14.34 -23.04 6.48
N GLY A 579 14.94 -21.85 6.58
CA GLY A 579 16.21 -21.62 7.28
C GLY A 579 17.46 -21.75 6.40
N TYR A 580 17.30 -21.82 5.08
CA TYR A 580 18.40 -21.85 4.10
C TYR A 580 18.73 -20.50 3.47
N GLY A 581 18.08 -19.41 3.93
CA GLY A 581 18.24 -18.06 3.40
C GLY A 581 19.44 -17.27 3.95
N GLY A 582 20.06 -17.71 5.05
CA GLY A 582 21.27 -17.08 5.60
C GLY A 582 21.11 -15.55 5.80
N PRO A 583 22.04 -14.71 5.28
CA PRO A 583 21.99 -13.26 5.42
C PRO A 583 20.73 -12.62 4.84
N VAL A 584 20.19 -13.18 3.74
CA VAL A 584 18.98 -12.66 3.10
C VAL A 584 17.78 -12.80 4.03
N ASN A 585 17.69 -13.91 4.75
CA ASN A 585 16.64 -14.10 5.75
C ASN A 585 16.77 -13.08 6.90
N SER A 586 17.99 -12.87 7.42
CA SER A 586 18.25 -11.91 8.49
C SER A 586 17.86 -10.49 8.08
N PHE A 587 18.17 -10.09 6.84
CA PHE A 587 17.82 -8.78 6.31
C PHE A 587 16.31 -8.63 6.10
N LEU A 588 15.67 -9.58 5.41
CA LEU A 588 14.24 -9.50 5.06
C LEU A 588 13.30 -9.70 6.25
N SER A 589 13.75 -10.40 7.29
CA SER A 589 13.01 -10.61 8.54
C SER A 589 13.33 -9.56 9.61
N TRP A 590 14.06 -8.50 9.26
CA TRP A 590 14.41 -7.44 10.20
C TRP A 590 13.15 -6.70 10.68
N SER A 591 13.01 -6.52 11.99
CA SER A 591 11.85 -5.86 12.64
C SER A 591 11.62 -4.42 12.19
N PHE A 592 12.63 -3.78 11.59
CA PHE A 592 12.49 -2.49 10.91
C PHE A 592 11.38 -2.50 9.84
N TRP A 593 11.22 -3.61 9.12
CA TRP A 593 10.23 -3.72 8.05
C TRP A 593 8.80 -3.84 8.57
N THR A 594 8.60 -4.30 9.80
CA THR A 594 7.28 -4.62 10.36
C THR A 594 6.31 -3.43 10.35
N PRO A 595 6.65 -2.24 10.90
CA PRO A 595 5.75 -1.09 10.86
C PRO A 595 5.47 -0.59 9.43
N LEU A 596 6.50 -0.55 8.58
CA LEU A 596 6.37 -0.13 7.18
C LEU A 596 5.46 -1.08 6.38
N SER A 597 5.61 -2.38 6.58
CA SER A 597 4.78 -3.42 5.95
C SER A 597 3.29 -3.28 6.33
N ARG A 598 2.98 -2.83 7.55
CA ARG A 598 1.59 -2.64 8.01
C ARG A 598 0.88 -1.47 7.31
N ILE A 599 1.59 -0.41 6.95
CA ILE A 599 1.04 0.76 6.24
C ILE A 599 1.29 0.74 4.73
N ASN A 600 1.91 -0.33 4.22
CA ASN A 600 2.31 -0.45 2.83
C ASN A 600 1.12 -0.35 1.84
N PHE A 601 -0.06 -0.83 2.24
CA PHE A 601 -1.29 -0.68 1.43
C PHE A 601 -1.70 0.78 1.29
N CYS A 602 -1.72 1.54 2.39
CA CYS A 602 -1.99 2.98 2.37
C CYS A 602 -0.93 3.74 1.54
N ALA A 603 0.35 3.36 1.65
CA ALA A 603 1.42 3.95 0.84
C ALA A 603 1.18 3.70 -0.66
N TYR A 604 0.77 2.47 -1.02
CA TYR A 604 0.40 2.14 -2.39
C TYR A 604 -0.77 2.97 -2.92
N LEU A 605 -1.79 3.25 -2.11
CA LEU A 605 -2.90 4.09 -2.57
C LEU A 605 -2.50 5.54 -2.84
N LEU A 606 -1.57 6.09 -2.05
CA LEU A 606 -1.25 7.52 -2.07
C LEU A 606 -0.04 7.90 -2.91
N HIS A 607 0.93 6.99 -3.10
CA HIS A 607 2.24 7.36 -3.65
C HIS A 607 2.17 8.09 -5.00
N THR A 608 1.40 7.60 -5.96
CA THR A 608 1.33 8.24 -7.29
C THR A 608 0.64 9.60 -7.21
N ASN A 609 -0.40 9.75 -6.38
CA ASN A 609 -1.04 11.06 -6.16
C ASN A 609 -0.05 12.08 -5.62
N LEU A 610 0.78 11.67 -4.67
CA LEU A 610 1.79 12.52 -4.05
C LEU A 610 2.91 12.88 -5.04
N ILE A 611 3.40 11.91 -5.80
CA ILE A 611 4.40 12.14 -6.86
C ILE A 611 3.86 13.16 -7.88
N TYR A 612 2.62 12.96 -8.35
CA TYR A 612 1.98 13.90 -9.26
C TYR A 612 1.84 15.29 -8.66
N THR A 613 1.38 15.40 -7.41
CA THR A 613 1.25 16.70 -6.71
C THR A 613 2.60 17.38 -6.58
N PHE A 614 3.64 16.63 -6.20
CA PHE A 614 4.99 17.15 -6.03
C PHE A 614 5.54 17.77 -7.31
N TYR A 615 5.44 17.05 -8.44
CA TYR A 615 5.94 17.56 -9.72
C TYR A 615 5.09 18.66 -10.34
N SER A 616 3.77 18.54 -10.27
CA SER A 616 2.87 19.54 -10.85
C SER A 616 2.83 20.85 -10.06
N SER A 617 3.24 20.83 -8.78
CA SER A 617 3.43 22.03 -7.95
C SER A 617 4.72 22.78 -8.26
N ALA A 618 5.62 22.21 -9.06
CA ALA A 618 6.85 22.88 -9.44
C ALA A 618 6.55 24.08 -10.34
N LYS A 619 7.04 25.26 -9.94
CA LYS A 619 6.92 26.51 -10.72
C LYS A 619 8.00 26.64 -11.80
N SER A 620 9.01 25.78 -11.77
CA SER A 620 10.09 25.66 -12.75
C SER A 620 10.27 24.20 -13.17
N GLN A 621 10.85 23.99 -14.35
CA GLN A 621 11.23 22.66 -14.82
C GLN A 621 12.38 22.09 -13.96
N TYR A 622 12.46 20.76 -13.90
CA TYR A 622 13.52 20.04 -13.21
C TYR A 622 14.70 19.81 -14.15
N HIS A 623 15.90 20.16 -13.70
CA HIS A 623 17.12 19.72 -14.38
C HIS A 623 17.51 18.33 -13.89
N PHE A 624 17.81 17.42 -14.83
CA PHE A 624 18.24 16.08 -14.47
C PHE A 624 19.66 16.09 -13.88
N THR A 625 19.79 15.73 -12.61
CA THR A 625 21.06 15.31 -12.02
C THR A 625 20.85 14.11 -11.12
N TYR A 626 21.84 13.22 -11.04
CA TYR A 626 21.72 12.02 -10.20
C TYR A 626 21.40 12.34 -8.73
N LEU A 627 21.98 13.41 -8.19
CA LEU A 627 21.73 13.84 -6.81
C LEU A 627 20.30 14.39 -6.63
N MET A 628 19.83 15.22 -7.57
CA MET A 628 18.45 15.72 -7.54
C MET A 628 17.47 14.55 -7.59
N MET A 629 17.66 13.62 -8.51
CA MET A 629 16.77 12.46 -8.65
C MET A 629 16.80 11.56 -7.42
N ALA A 630 17.97 11.28 -6.86
CA ALA A 630 18.07 10.52 -5.61
C ALA A 630 17.33 11.22 -4.46
N SER A 631 17.49 12.54 -4.33
CA SER A 631 16.78 13.32 -3.31
C SER A 631 15.26 13.31 -3.52
N THR A 632 14.80 13.37 -4.76
CA THR A 632 13.37 13.31 -5.12
C THR A 632 12.77 11.94 -4.80
N VAL A 633 13.46 10.83 -5.13
CA VAL A 633 12.99 9.47 -4.79
C VAL A 633 12.87 9.29 -3.28
N ILE A 634 13.86 9.74 -2.52
CA ILE A 634 13.83 9.67 -1.05
C ILE A 634 12.66 10.50 -0.52
N SER A 635 12.49 11.72 -1.01
CA SER A 635 11.40 12.62 -0.62
C SER A 635 10.04 12.00 -0.91
N ASN A 636 9.82 11.51 -2.13
CA ASN A 636 8.59 10.83 -2.53
C ASN A 636 8.30 9.61 -1.66
N THR A 637 9.32 8.83 -1.31
CA THR A 637 9.19 7.65 -0.44
C THR A 637 8.78 8.06 0.98
N VAL A 638 9.50 9.01 1.58
CA VAL A 638 9.23 9.47 2.95
C VAL A 638 7.84 10.10 3.04
N LEU A 639 7.49 10.99 2.10
CA LEU A 639 6.17 11.63 2.05
C LEU A 639 5.05 10.61 1.85
N SER A 640 5.26 9.60 1.00
CA SER A 640 4.28 8.53 0.79
C SER A 640 4.01 7.73 2.06
N TYR A 641 5.04 7.35 2.80
CA TYR A 641 4.88 6.61 4.06
C TYR A 641 4.35 7.49 5.20
N ALA A 642 4.70 8.77 5.24
CA ALA A 642 4.13 9.72 6.20
C ALA A 642 2.61 9.90 5.98
N ALA A 643 2.19 10.12 4.73
CA ALA A 643 0.77 10.20 4.39
C ALA A 643 0.04 8.86 4.62
N ALA A 644 0.71 7.73 4.32
CA ALA A 644 0.17 6.40 4.59
C ALA A 644 -0.09 6.16 6.07
N PHE A 645 0.79 6.62 6.95
CA PHE A 645 0.59 6.52 8.39
C PHE A 645 -0.66 7.28 8.84
N ILE A 646 -0.88 8.49 8.34
CA ILE A 646 -2.08 9.30 8.63
C ILE A 646 -3.34 8.58 8.15
N LEU A 647 -3.33 8.06 6.92
CA LEU A 647 -4.47 7.31 6.37
C LEU A 647 -4.76 6.03 7.15
N ALA A 648 -3.72 5.31 7.57
CA ALA A 648 -3.85 4.07 8.32
C ALA A 648 -4.50 4.30 9.70
N ILE A 649 -4.08 5.33 10.44
CA ILE A 649 -4.65 5.63 11.77
C ILE A 649 -6.01 6.33 11.67
N GLY A 650 -6.24 7.14 10.63
CA GLY A 650 -7.42 7.97 10.48
C GLY A 650 -8.60 7.28 9.78
N VAL A 651 -8.33 6.26 8.97
CA VAL A 651 -9.35 5.58 8.15
C VAL A 651 -9.28 4.07 8.27
N GLU A 652 -8.13 3.43 7.97
CA GLU A 652 -8.03 1.97 7.93
C GLU A 652 -8.30 1.33 9.30
N GLY A 653 -7.62 1.81 10.35
CA GLY A 653 -7.80 1.37 11.74
C GLY A 653 -9.25 1.49 12.23
N PRO A 654 -9.88 2.68 12.11
CA PRO A 654 -11.28 2.89 12.46
C PRO A 654 -12.26 1.97 11.74
N VAL A 655 -12.07 1.76 10.42
CA VAL A 655 -12.92 0.86 9.62
C VAL A 655 -12.79 -0.59 10.11
N MET A 656 -11.56 -1.05 10.42
CA MET A 656 -11.34 -2.36 11.01
C MET A 656 -11.97 -2.49 12.41
N GLY A 657 -11.92 -1.42 13.21
CA GLY A 657 -12.58 -1.36 14.52
C GLY A 657 -14.11 -1.47 14.40
N LEU A 658 -14.69 -0.75 13.44
CA LEU A 658 -16.12 -0.78 13.13
C LEU A 658 -16.56 -2.17 12.66
N GLU A 659 -15.80 -2.78 11.76
CA GLU A 659 -16.05 -4.15 11.30
C GLU A 659 -16.08 -5.13 12.47
N LYS A 660 -15.09 -5.07 13.36
CA LYS A 660 -15.04 -5.89 14.58
C LYS A 660 -16.24 -5.65 15.49
N ALA A 661 -16.65 -4.39 15.69
CA ALA A 661 -17.80 -4.07 16.51
C ALA A 661 -19.11 -4.64 15.95
N LEU A 662 -19.28 -4.59 14.62
CA LEU A 662 -20.47 -5.08 13.91
C LEU A 662 -20.52 -6.61 13.80
N LEU A 663 -19.39 -7.24 13.46
CA LEU A 663 -19.32 -8.69 13.17
C LEU A 663 -18.94 -9.54 14.39
N GLY A 664 -18.16 -9.00 15.33
CA GLY A 664 -17.74 -9.68 16.56
C GLY A 664 -18.92 -10.08 17.46
N ARG A 665 -20.03 -9.33 17.41
CA ARG A 665 -21.27 -9.70 18.11
C ARG A 665 -21.99 -10.92 17.51
N ARG A 666 -21.87 -11.17 16.20
CA ARG A 666 -22.57 -12.29 15.53
C ARG A 666 -21.95 -13.65 15.85
N VAL A 667 -20.64 -13.71 16.10
CA VAL A 667 -19.95 -14.98 16.42
C VAL A 667 -20.12 -15.38 17.90
N GLY A 668 -20.29 -14.40 18.80
CA GLY A 668 -20.56 -14.66 20.22
C GLY A 668 -22.01 -14.99 20.57
N GLY A 669 -22.95 -14.87 19.61
CA GLY A 669 -24.40 -14.98 19.86
C GLY A 669 -25.02 -16.38 19.73
N LYS A 670 -24.27 -17.41 19.29
CA LYS A 670 -24.78 -18.78 19.10
C LYS A 670 -23.97 -19.86 19.85
N LYS A 671 -23.55 -19.55 21.08
CA LYS A 671 -23.26 -20.58 22.10
C LYS A 671 -24.19 -20.37 23.29
N LYS A 672 -25.49 -20.58 23.05
CA LYS A 672 -26.46 -20.81 24.10
C LYS A 672 -27.28 -22.04 23.72
N LEU A 673 -27.17 -23.05 24.57
CA LEU A 673 -27.98 -24.26 24.68
C LEU A 673 -28.05 -25.15 23.43
N GLU A 674 -27.34 -26.27 23.49
CA GLU A 674 -28.03 -27.56 23.64
C GLU A 674 -27.11 -28.49 24.44
N ARG A 675 -27.75 -29.23 25.35
CA ARG A 675 -27.16 -30.10 26.38
C ARG A 675 -26.48 -31.32 25.78
#